data_AF-A0A191YPG7-F1
#
_entry.id   AF-A0A191YPG7-F1
#
_cell.length_a   1.000
_cell.length_b   1.000
_cell.length_c   1.000
_cell.angle_alpha   90.00
_cell.angle_beta   90.00
_cell.angle_gamma   90.00
#
_symmetry.space_group_name_H-M   'P 1'
#
loop_
_entity.id
_entity.type
_entity.pdbx_description
1 polymer ?
#
loop_
_entity_poly.entity_id
_entity_poly.type
_entity_poly.pdbx_seq_one_letter_code
_entity_poly.pdbx_strand_id
1 'polypeptide(L)'
;MTSPALNQILFGPPGTGKTYATIEAALEILVPEFLQANKDDRIALKRRFDELAADRHIEFVTFHQSFSYEDFVEGLRAESGEDGQLRYDVVDGVFKNLCTTAIAKVTQQAAAPIDIERRRVWKMSLGNTHGSDAYIFDECKENNYALLGYGGCIDFSGCKSREDIVQRFAEGGEVLPANAYGITAVHSFLLKMKIGDLLVVTEGNTKFRAIGEVTGEYRCLNREDQDFEYGQCRSVKWLRIYEPSLPHEQLMNGKFTQRTLYELGAGSLDRSKLAQLLGAPLQNSAGKFSPCVRFAKGESFGTGYVVASASIELLNLVKPNGKELPIGMSMLNTLAEYVRSGRLTVSDIRNKLVFDKISETKLEPFLINGYNNIFPVLVERILDTPSDRAEVEVTVRSSNARVLIIDEINRGNISRIFGELITLIEPSKRAGAAEALTLTLPYSKDHFSVPSNVYIIGTMNTADRSLAGLDIALRRRFTFREMPPKPELLKDVAVGELNVAQLLIVMNQRIEMLLDRDHCLGHAYFMPLVEDCTLERLGQIFREQVLPLLQEYFFEDWLRIQWILNDHRKASENCFVEQALFNSESLFGDKVVLSSQNNQWFINEDAFARIESFWGIIDHQLVPPKVQESIGAEKDGIQVRQLESGTIEVLKSGKIVSPSKPILRKLAAEHGLTTHHASGREFNTRHLGAAVISALKGVTA
;
A
#
# COMPACT_ATOMS: atom_id res chain seq x y z
N MET A 1 -8.67 -30.34 -4.15
CA MET A 1 -7.69 -29.38 -3.62
C MET A 1 -7.75 -29.45 -2.10
N THR A 2 -6.61 -29.59 -1.43
CA THR A 2 -6.52 -29.53 0.04
C THR A 2 -6.84 -28.13 0.51
N SER A 3 -7.64 -27.97 1.57
CA SER A 3 -7.93 -26.64 2.14
C SER A 3 -6.64 -25.93 2.58
N PRO A 4 -6.52 -24.61 2.35
CA PRO A 4 -5.34 -23.85 2.76
C PRO A 4 -5.15 -23.90 4.29
N ALA A 5 -3.89 -23.88 4.73
CA ALA A 5 -3.58 -23.91 6.15
C ALA A 5 -4.03 -22.62 6.86
N LEU A 6 -4.62 -22.75 8.05
CA LEU A 6 -5.09 -21.61 8.85
C LEU A 6 -3.95 -20.69 9.30
N ASN A 7 -2.77 -21.25 9.56
CA ASN A 7 -1.57 -20.52 9.93
C ASN A 7 -0.43 -20.98 9.01
N GLN A 8 0.13 -20.06 8.24
CA GLN A 8 1.24 -20.37 7.32
C GLN A 8 2.32 -19.29 7.39
N ILE A 9 3.57 -19.68 7.19
CA ILE A 9 4.71 -18.77 7.04
C ILE A 9 5.39 -19.06 5.71
N LEU A 10 5.45 -18.04 4.86
CA LEU A 10 6.26 -18.01 3.64
C LEU A 10 7.67 -17.56 4.02
N PHE A 11 8.64 -18.45 3.91
CA PHE A 11 10.00 -18.16 4.34
C PHE A 11 11.03 -18.44 3.26
N GLY A 12 12.12 -17.69 3.24
CA GLY A 12 13.24 -17.92 2.35
C GLY A 12 14.15 -16.69 2.24
N PRO A 13 15.21 -16.80 1.44
CA PRO A 13 16.19 -15.73 1.27
C PRO A 13 15.58 -14.42 0.74
N PRO A 14 16.28 -13.28 0.85
CA PRO A 14 15.83 -12.02 0.30
C PRO A 14 15.57 -12.07 -1.21
N GLY A 15 14.56 -11.32 -1.67
CA GLY A 15 14.25 -11.23 -3.11
C GLY A 15 13.57 -12.46 -3.72
N THR A 16 13.01 -13.38 -2.93
CA THR A 16 12.38 -14.63 -3.42
C THR A 16 10.89 -14.50 -3.77
N GLY A 17 10.35 -13.27 -3.78
CA GLY A 17 8.94 -13.03 -4.15
C GLY A 17 7.93 -13.37 -3.05
N LYS A 18 8.32 -13.33 -1.76
CA LYS A 18 7.40 -13.63 -0.63
C LYS A 18 6.16 -12.73 -0.63
N THR A 19 6.34 -11.41 -0.74
CA THR A 19 5.23 -10.44 -0.87
C THR A 19 4.39 -10.67 -2.12
N TYR A 20 4.99 -11.22 -3.18
CA TYR A 20 4.23 -11.59 -4.38
C TYR A 20 3.29 -12.77 -4.09
N ALA A 21 3.80 -13.78 -3.38
CA ALA A 21 3.10 -15.00 -3.02
C ALA A 21 2.05 -14.83 -1.90
N THR A 22 2.18 -13.83 -1.02
CA THR A 22 1.15 -13.54 0.01
C THR A 22 -0.18 -13.13 -0.62
N ILE A 23 -0.14 -12.38 -1.74
CA ILE A 23 -1.34 -12.01 -2.51
C ILE A 23 -2.07 -13.25 -3.00
N GLU A 24 -1.36 -14.18 -3.64
CA GLU A 24 -1.97 -15.42 -4.13
C GLU A 24 -2.51 -16.28 -2.99
N ALA A 25 -1.76 -16.42 -1.90
CA ALA A 25 -2.18 -17.19 -0.73
C ALA A 25 -3.45 -16.60 -0.08
N ALA A 26 -3.58 -15.27 -0.02
CA ALA A 26 -4.79 -14.62 0.48
C ALA A 26 -5.99 -14.82 -0.46
N LEU A 27 -5.77 -14.73 -1.78
CA LEU A 27 -6.83 -14.95 -2.78
C LEU A 27 -7.26 -16.42 -2.87
N GLU A 28 -6.34 -17.37 -2.65
CA GLU A 28 -6.65 -18.80 -2.55
C GLU A 28 -7.63 -19.09 -1.40
N ILE A 29 -7.52 -18.34 -0.31
CA ILE A 29 -8.41 -18.45 0.85
C ILE A 29 -9.75 -17.77 0.60
N LEU A 30 -9.73 -16.54 0.08
CA LEU A 30 -10.93 -15.68 0.04
C LEU A 30 -11.78 -15.91 -1.21
N VAL A 31 -11.14 -16.09 -2.37
CA VAL A 31 -11.76 -16.12 -3.70
C VAL A 31 -11.01 -17.10 -4.64
N PRO A 32 -10.95 -18.40 -4.32
CA PRO A 32 -10.15 -19.38 -5.06
C PRO A 32 -10.55 -19.48 -6.54
N GLU A 33 -11.83 -19.34 -6.88
CA GLU A 33 -12.30 -19.39 -8.26
C GLU A 33 -11.76 -18.21 -9.09
N PHE A 34 -11.70 -17.01 -8.49
CA PHE A 34 -11.11 -15.83 -9.13
C PHE A 34 -9.62 -16.00 -9.37
N LEU A 35 -8.89 -16.54 -8.38
CA LEU A 35 -7.47 -16.84 -8.51
C LEU A 35 -7.20 -17.82 -9.66
N GLN A 36 -7.98 -18.91 -9.76
CA GLN A 36 -7.81 -19.89 -10.83
C GLN A 36 -8.09 -19.29 -12.21
N ALA A 37 -9.11 -18.43 -12.33
CA ALA A 37 -9.46 -17.79 -13.60
C ALA A 37 -8.43 -16.71 -14.05
N ASN A 38 -7.71 -16.10 -13.12
CA ASN A 38 -6.80 -14.97 -13.38
C ASN A 38 -5.35 -15.26 -13.00
N LYS A 39 -4.95 -16.54 -13.01
CA LYS A 39 -3.65 -16.98 -12.48
C LYS A 39 -2.46 -16.27 -13.15
N ASP A 40 -2.58 -15.94 -14.43
CA ASP A 40 -1.53 -15.28 -15.21
C ASP A 40 -1.73 -13.75 -15.32
N ASP A 41 -2.82 -13.19 -14.78
CA ASP A 41 -3.10 -11.75 -14.79
C ASP A 41 -2.80 -11.12 -13.42
N ARG A 42 -1.55 -10.69 -13.26
CA ARG A 42 -1.09 -10.13 -11.99
C ARG A 42 -1.80 -8.83 -11.62
N ILE A 43 -2.17 -8.02 -12.61
CA ILE A 43 -2.84 -6.73 -12.36
C ILE A 43 -4.23 -7.00 -11.79
N ALA A 44 -4.95 -7.97 -12.36
CA ALA A 44 -6.25 -8.40 -11.84
C ALA A 44 -6.16 -8.98 -10.43
N LEU A 45 -5.17 -9.83 -10.15
CA LEU A 45 -4.95 -10.40 -8.80
C LEU A 45 -4.65 -9.29 -7.77
N LYS A 46 -3.74 -8.36 -8.08
CA LYS A 46 -3.41 -7.25 -7.17
C LYS A 46 -4.61 -6.36 -6.92
N ARG A 47 -5.38 -6.03 -7.96
CA ARG A 47 -6.61 -5.24 -7.83
C ARG A 47 -7.61 -5.93 -6.91
N ARG A 48 -7.86 -7.22 -7.12
CA ARG A 48 -8.79 -7.98 -6.28
C ARG A 48 -8.34 -8.07 -4.82
N PHE A 49 -7.05 -8.21 -4.60
CA PHE A 49 -6.46 -8.16 -3.27
C PHE A 49 -6.69 -6.80 -2.59
N ASP A 50 -6.50 -5.70 -3.31
CA ASP A 50 -6.69 -4.34 -2.78
C ASP A 50 -8.15 -4.05 -2.44
N GLU A 51 -9.09 -4.52 -3.26
CA GLU A 51 -10.53 -4.46 -2.97
C GLU A 51 -10.85 -5.19 -1.65
N LEU A 52 -10.37 -6.42 -1.50
CA LEU A 52 -10.59 -7.22 -0.28
C LEU A 52 -9.92 -6.60 0.95
N ALA A 53 -8.77 -5.94 0.79
CA ALA A 53 -8.12 -5.20 1.86
C ALA A 53 -8.91 -3.93 2.24
N ALA A 54 -9.42 -3.18 1.25
CA ALA A 54 -10.26 -2.01 1.49
C ALA A 54 -11.58 -2.37 2.21
N ASP A 55 -12.12 -3.54 1.89
CA ASP A 55 -13.30 -4.15 2.53
C ASP A 55 -12.96 -4.89 3.85
N ARG A 56 -11.72 -4.75 4.34
CA ARG A 56 -11.23 -5.29 5.62
C ARG A 56 -11.31 -6.82 5.71
N HIS A 57 -11.40 -7.53 4.58
CA HIS A 57 -11.25 -8.99 4.53
C HIS A 57 -9.78 -9.39 4.68
N ILE A 58 -8.86 -8.48 4.35
CA ILE A 58 -7.41 -8.64 4.53
C ILE A 58 -6.90 -7.50 5.39
N GLU A 59 -6.22 -7.84 6.49
CA GLU A 59 -5.42 -6.89 7.27
C GLU A 59 -3.95 -7.18 7.04
N PHE A 60 -3.14 -6.13 6.86
CA PHE A 60 -1.70 -6.24 6.64
C PHE A 60 -0.96 -5.47 7.73
N VAL A 61 -0.02 -6.13 8.39
CA VAL A 61 0.86 -5.53 9.40
C VAL A 61 2.29 -5.98 9.20
N THR A 62 3.24 -5.11 9.56
CA THR A 62 4.67 -5.44 9.55
C THR A 62 5.17 -5.43 10.98
N PHE A 63 5.82 -6.50 11.42
CA PHE A 63 6.41 -6.54 12.75
C PHE A 63 7.75 -5.79 12.77
N HIS A 64 7.89 -4.90 13.74
CA HIS A 64 9.14 -4.22 14.07
C HIS A 64 9.51 -4.53 15.53
N GLN A 65 10.75 -4.24 15.91
CA GLN A 65 11.27 -4.59 17.26
C GLN A 65 10.46 -3.99 18.41
N SER A 66 9.82 -2.83 18.20
CA SER A 66 8.95 -2.17 19.18
C SER A 66 7.47 -2.55 19.06
N PHE A 67 7.08 -3.37 18.08
CA PHE A 67 5.69 -3.81 17.93
C PHE A 67 5.33 -4.70 19.11
N SER A 68 4.21 -4.41 19.78
CA SER A 68 3.90 -5.03 21.06
C SER A 68 2.51 -5.66 21.10
N TYR A 69 2.19 -6.29 22.23
CA TYR A 69 0.88 -6.87 22.51
C TYR A 69 -0.23 -5.81 22.36
N GLU A 70 0.03 -4.60 22.82
CA GLU A 70 -0.90 -3.48 22.84
C GLU A 70 -1.32 -3.02 21.44
N ASP A 71 -0.46 -3.20 20.44
CA ASP A 71 -0.78 -2.89 19.04
C ASP A 71 -1.49 -4.07 18.35
N PHE A 72 -1.20 -5.29 18.78
CA PHE A 72 -1.69 -6.51 18.15
C PHE A 72 -3.04 -6.98 18.68
N VAL A 73 -3.22 -6.97 20.00
CA VAL A 73 -4.35 -7.58 20.69
C VAL A 73 -5.24 -6.52 21.33
N GLU A 74 -4.76 -5.82 22.36
CA GLU A 74 -5.46 -4.69 22.98
C GLU A 74 -4.51 -3.89 23.89
N GLY A 75 -4.71 -2.58 23.97
CA GLY A 75 -3.87 -1.70 24.78
C GLY A 75 -4.60 -0.46 25.27
N LEU A 76 -4.09 0.16 26.33
CA LEU A 76 -4.62 1.43 26.84
C LEU A 76 -4.16 2.59 25.97
N ARG A 77 -5.09 3.43 25.52
CA ARG A 77 -4.80 4.70 24.84
C ARG A 77 -5.36 5.84 25.66
N ALA A 78 -4.53 6.87 25.86
CA ALA A 78 -4.97 8.11 26.49
C ALA A 78 -5.74 8.95 25.49
N GLU A 79 -6.97 9.31 25.82
CA GLU A 79 -7.76 10.31 25.10
C GLU A 79 -7.97 11.53 26.02
N SER A 80 -7.81 12.73 25.46
CA SER A 80 -8.13 13.97 26.17
C SER A 80 -9.64 14.20 26.10
N GLY A 81 -10.30 14.22 27.25
CA GLY A 81 -11.68 14.63 27.38
C GLY A 81 -11.87 16.10 26.99
N GLU A 82 -13.10 16.48 26.65
CA GLU A 82 -13.45 17.87 26.30
C GLU A 82 -13.24 18.84 27.49
N ASP A 83 -13.16 18.32 28.71
CA ASP A 83 -12.84 19.01 29.97
C ASP A 83 -11.32 19.12 30.25
N GLY A 84 -10.48 18.56 29.37
CA GLY A 84 -9.04 18.50 29.53
C GLY A 84 -8.54 17.37 30.43
N GLN A 85 -9.42 16.51 30.96
CA GLN A 85 -9.00 15.34 31.75
C GLN A 85 -8.53 14.20 30.83
N LEU A 86 -7.47 13.51 31.23
CA LEU A 86 -6.97 12.32 30.51
C LEU A 86 -7.77 11.09 30.93
N ARG A 87 -8.39 10.42 29.97
CA ARG A 87 -9.05 9.12 30.14
C ARG A 87 -8.25 8.06 29.42
N TYR A 88 -8.12 6.89 30.04
CA TYR A 88 -7.47 5.72 29.43
C TYR A 88 -8.54 4.73 29.01
N ASP A 89 -8.74 4.58 27.71
CA ASP A 89 -9.66 3.58 27.16
C ASP A 89 -8.88 2.39 26.61
N VAL A 90 -9.43 1.19 26.80
CA VAL A 90 -8.91 -0.03 26.18
C VAL A 90 -9.29 0.00 24.70
N VAL A 91 -8.28 -0.11 23.84
CA VAL A 91 -8.43 -0.09 22.39
C VAL A 91 -8.00 -1.44 21.83
N ASP A 92 -8.87 -2.03 21.01
CA ASP A 92 -8.61 -3.29 20.34
C ASP A 92 -7.50 -3.13 19.29
N GLY A 93 -6.53 -4.05 19.33
CA GLY A 93 -5.46 -4.17 18.35
C GLY A 93 -5.92 -4.87 17.06
N VAL A 94 -5.04 -4.91 16.07
CA VAL A 94 -5.35 -5.40 14.71
C VAL A 94 -5.90 -6.83 14.69
N PHE A 95 -5.34 -7.75 15.48
CA PHE A 95 -5.73 -9.15 15.50
C PHE A 95 -7.07 -9.35 16.20
N LYS A 96 -7.30 -8.66 17.33
CA LYS A 96 -8.58 -8.70 18.04
C LYS A 96 -9.69 -8.13 17.15
N ASN A 97 -9.46 -6.99 16.51
CA ASN A 97 -10.42 -6.39 15.57
C ASN A 97 -10.79 -7.33 14.42
N LEU A 98 -9.80 -8.01 13.83
CA LEU A 98 -10.03 -8.98 12.76
C LEU A 98 -10.87 -10.16 13.26
N CYS A 99 -10.56 -10.68 14.44
CA CYS A 99 -11.31 -11.80 15.05
C CYS A 99 -12.75 -11.42 15.39
N THR A 100 -12.97 -10.25 16.00
CA THR A 100 -14.29 -9.70 16.29
C THR A 100 -15.12 -9.58 15.01
N THR A 101 -14.53 -9.03 13.95
CA THR A 101 -15.19 -8.89 12.65
C THR A 101 -15.52 -10.25 12.02
N ALA A 102 -14.64 -11.25 12.18
CA ALA A 102 -14.85 -12.59 11.65
C ALA A 102 -15.98 -13.36 12.38
N ILE A 103 -16.19 -13.09 13.67
CA ILE A 103 -17.25 -13.73 14.47
C ILE A 103 -18.58 -13.00 14.34
N ALA A 104 -18.55 -11.66 14.24
CA ALA A 104 -19.72 -10.80 14.32
C ALA A 104 -20.87 -11.34 13.47
N LYS A 105 -21.95 -11.72 14.14
CA LYS A 105 -23.17 -12.20 13.50
C LYS A 105 -24.17 -11.08 13.47
N VAL A 106 -24.92 -11.01 12.38
CA VAL A 106 -26.16 -10.24 12.33
C VAL A 106 -27.21 -11.04 13.10
N THR A 107 -27.53 -10.63 14.33
CA THR A 107 -28.51 -11.32 15.19
C THR A 107 -29.95 -10.95 14.85
N GLN A 108 -30.14 -9.78 14.22
CA GLN A 108 -31.40 -9.35 13.66
C GLN A 108 -31.18 -8.76 12.28
N GLN A 109 -31.92 -9.29 11.30
CA GLN A 109 -31.85 -8.85 9.90
C GLN A 109 -33.26 -8.53 9.39
N ALA A 110 -33.52 -7.25 9.14
CA ALA A 110 -34.75 -6.82 8.46
C ALA A 110 -34.45 -6.34 7.03
N ALA A 111 -35.49 -6.28 6.19
CA ALA A 111 -35.40 -5.65 4.88
C ALA A 111 -34.94 -4.19 5.03
N ALA A 112 -33.80 -3.87 4.43
CA ALA A 112 -33.26 -2.52 4.42
C ALA A 112 -33.94 -1.65 3.37
N PRO A 113 -33.98 -0.31 3.58
CA PRO A 113 -34.45 0.61 2.56
C PRO A 113 -33.63 0.51 1.27
N ILE A 114 -34.30 0.63 0.12
CA ILE A 114 -33.66 0.58 -1.20
C ILE A 114 -32.87 1.87 -1.49
N ASP A 115 -33.38 3.04 -1.06
CA ASP A 115 -32.73 4.34 -1.22
C ASP A 115 -32.04 4.76 0.08
N ILE A 116 -30.75 4.45 0.20
CA ILE A 116 -29.89 4.84 1.34
C ILE A 116 -29.23 6.20 1.09
N GLU A 117 -29.02 6.60 -0.17
CA GLU A 117 -28.20 7.76 -0.51
C GLU A 117 -28.82 9.07 -0.07
N ARG A 118 -30.14 9.20 -0.18
CA ARG A 118 -30.86 10.43 0.17
C ARG A 118 -31.20 10.54 1.65
N ARG A 119 -30.95 9.48 2.43
CA ARG A 119 -31.26 9.44 3.85
C ARG A 119 -30.13 10.05 4.66
N ARG A 120 -30.51 10.81 5.68
CA ARG A 120 -29.57 11.28 6.71
C ARG A 120 -29.28 10.13 7.67
N VAL A 121 -28.05 10.09 8.15
CA VAL A 121 -27.59 9.04 9.05
C VAL A 121 -27.16 9.71 10.34
N TRP A 122 -27.76 9.29 11.45
CA TRP A 122 -27.51 9.84 12.77
C TRP A 122 -26.71 8.84 13.60
N LYS A 123 -25.64 9.31 14.25
CA LYS A 123 -24.98 8.56 15.32
C LYS A 123 -25.76 8.78 16.61
N MET A 124 -26.07 7.72 17.34
CA MET A 124 -26.68 7.81 18.67
C MET A 124 -26.04 6.87 19.69
N SER A 125 -25.74 7.34 20.90
CA SER A 125 -25.44 6.48 22.05
C SER A 125 -26.74 6.11 22.77
N LEU A 126 -26.91 4.85 23.15
CA LEU A 126 -28.07 4.35 23.90
C LEU A 126 -27.61 3.63 25.17
N GLY A 127 -27.57 4.35 26.30
CA GLY A 127 -26.90 3.85 27.51
C GLY A 127 -25.38 3.78 27.37
N ASN A 128 -24.70 3.51 28.47
CA ASN A 128 -23.27 3.25 28.49
C ASN A 128 -22.96 1.75 28.24
N THR A 129 -21.68 1.43 28.01
CA THR A 129 -21.24 0.06 27.71
C THR A 129 -21.13 -0.82 28.97
N HIS A 130 -20.86 -0.25 30.15
CA HIS A 130 -20.49 -1.00 31.37
C HIS A 130 -21.01 -0.40 32.69
N GLY A 131 -22.01 0.46 32.65
CA GLY A 131 -22.59 1.11 33.82
C GLY A 131 -24.06 0.80 34.00
N SER A 132 -24.70 1.54 34.90
CA SER A 132 -26.04 1.26 35.40
C SER A 132 -27.17 1.42 34.39
N ASP A 133 -26.93 2.09 33.25
CA ASP A 133 -27.90 2.28 32.17
C ASP A 133 -27.59 1.42 30.91
N ALA A 134 -26.75 0.39 31.03
CA ALA A 134 -26.44 -0.51 29.91
C ALA A 134 -27.68 -1.23 29.35
N TYR A 135 -28.70 -1.45 30.18
CA TYR A 135 -29.97 -2.09 29.80
C TYR A 135 -30.79 -1.26 28.80
N ILE A 136 -30.53 0.05 28.67
CA ILE A 136 -31.31 0.95 27.81
C ILE A 136 -31.29 0.51 26.35
N PHE A 137 -30.17 -0.04 25.87
CA PHE A 137 -30.10 -0.57 24.51
C PHE A 137 -30.97 -1.81 24.33
N ASP A 138 -30.97 -2.73 25.29
CA ASP A 138 -31.77 -3.95 25.24
C ASP A 138 -33.27 -3.61 25.28
N GLU A 139 -33.67 -2.65 26.11
CA GLU A 139 -35.03 -2.13 26.15
C GLU A 139 -35.45 -1.49 24.81
N CYS A 140 -34.59 -0.64 24.23
CA CYS A 140 -34.79 -0.02 22.92
C CYS A 140 -34.95 -1.07 21.80
N LYS A 141 -34.14 -2.14 21.88
CA LYS A 141 -34.17 -3.28 20.98
C LYS A 141 -35.49 -4.03 21.05
N GLU A 142 -35.92 -4.40 22.26
CA GLU A 142 -37.15 -5.17 22.49
C GLU A 142 -38.41 -4.39 22.08
N ASN A 143 -38.43 -3.08 22.35
CA ASN A 143 -39.61 -2.25 22.14
C ASN A 143 -39.60 -1.46 20.82
N ASN A 144 -38.59 -1.63 19.97
CA ASN A 144 -38.46 -0.96 18.67
C ASN A 144 -38.58 0.58 18.74
N TYR A 145 -37.79 1.18 19.63
CA TYR A 145 -37.63 2.62 19.73
C TYR A 145 -36.19 3.02 20.06
N ALA A 146 -35.88 4.31 19.90
CA ALA A 146 -34.65 4.92 20.39
C ALA A 146 -34.98 6.01 21.41
N LEU A 147 -34.12 6.13 22.42
CA LEU A 147 -34.32 6.99 23.58
C LEU A 147 -33.14 7.94 23.77
N LEU A 148 -33.40 9.24 23.88
CA LEU A 148 -32.36 10.23 24.16
C LEU A 148 -32.31 10.53 25.67
N GLY A 149 -31.11 10.43 26.25
CA GLY A 149 -30.86 10.69 27.69
C GLY A 149 -30.72 12.17 28.06
N TYR A 150 -30.94 13.10 27.13
CA TYR A 150 -30.99 14.54 27.41
C TYR A 150 -32.45 15.01 27.38
N GLY A 151 -32.82 15.89 28.31
CA GLY A 151 -34.17 16.41 28.42
C GLY A 151 -35.05 15.69 29.44
N GLY A 152 -34.54 14.67 30.12
CA GLY A 152 -35.25 13.99 31.20
C GLY A 152 -36.64 13.50 30.78
N CYS A 153 -37.60 13.68 31.70
CA CYS A 153 -39.04 13.51 31.44
C CYS A 153 -39.74 14.78 30.93
N ILE A 154 -39.01 15.86 30.60
CA ILE A 154 -39.62 17.11 30.09
C ILE A 154 -40.25 16.83 28.72
N ASP A 155 -41.53 17.17 28.57
CA ASP A 155 -42.23 17.03 27.29
C ASP A 155 -42.00 18.26 26.39
N PHE A 156 -41.24 18.04 25.30
CA PHE A 156 -40.96 19.04 24.28
C PHE A 156 -41.94 19.00 23.10
N SER A 157 -43.04 18.27 23.23
CA SER A 157 -44.10 18.24 22.22
C SER A 157 -44.61 19.65 21.92
N GLY A 158 -44.64 20.01 20.63
CA GLY A 158 -45.12 21.31 20.18
C GLY A 158 -44.06 22.41 20.09
N CYS A 159 -42.84 22.21 20.60
CA CYS A 159 -41.72 23.12 20.35
C CYS A 159 -41.39 23.14 18.84
N LYS A 160 -41.14 24.33 18.28
CA LYS A 160 -40.85 24.55 16.86
C LYS A 160 -39.49 25.20 16.61
N SER A 161 -38.92 25.83 17.63
CA SER A 161 -37.65 26.56 17.57
C SER A 161 -36.68 26.10 18.65
N ARG A 162 -35.42 26.53 18.55
CA ARG A 162 -34.43 26.29 19.60
C ARG A 162 -34.79 27.08 20.87
N GLU A 163 -35.33 28.27 20.69
CA GLU A 163 -35.79 29.16 21.75
C GLU A 163 -36.91 28.52 22.57
N ASP A 164 -37.87 27.85 21.91
CA ASP A 164 -38.94 27.11 22.58
C ASP A 164 -38.37 26.00 23.48
N ILE A 165 -37.33 25.30 23.00
CA ILE A 165 -36.68 24.21 23.76
C ILE A 165 -35.94 24.78 24.97
N VAL A 166 -35.21 25.89 24.82
CA VAL A 166 -34.53 26.58 25.93
C VAL A 166 -35.55 26.98 26.99
N GLN A 167 -36.68 27.54 26.58
CA GLN A 167 -37.76 27.92 27.49
C GLN A 167 -38.35 26.69 28.20
N ARG A 168 -38.57 25.59 27.48
CA ARG A 168 -39.12 24.36 28.04
C ARG A 168 -38.21 23.72 29.09
N PHE A 169 -36.89 23.76 28.87
CA PHE A 169 -35.91 23.37 29.90
C PHE A 169 -36.04 24.24 31.16
N ALA A 170 -36.16 25.56 31.00
CA ALA A 170 -36.32 26.47 32.13
C ALA A 170 -37.63 26.25 32.90
N GLU A 171 -38.73 25.97 32.19
CA GLU A 171 -40.03 25.59 32.78
C GLU A 171 -39.97 24.28 33.56
N GLY A 172 -39.15 23.32 33.10
CA GLY A 172 -38.86 22.06 33.77
C GLY A 172 -37.86 22.13 34.92
N GLY A 173 -37.39 23.34 35.28
CA GLY A 173 -36.45 23.55 36.39
C GLY A 173 -34.96 23.48 36.00
N GLU A 174 -34.62 23.32 34.72
CA GLU A 174 -33.25 23.24 34.23
C GLU A 174 -32.86 24.52 33.46
N VAL A 175 -32.12 25.43 34.10
CA VAL A 175 -31.62 26.65 33.43
C VAL A 175 -30.27 26.38 32.78
N LEU A 176 -30.29 26.06 31.49
CA LEU A 176 -29.10 25.76 30.69
C LEU A 176 -28.68 26.91 29.77
N PRO A 177 -27.37 27.11 29.51
CA PRO A 177 -26.91 28.04 28.48
C PRO A 177 -27.50 27.70 27.11
N ALA A 178 -27.86 28.71 26.30
CA ALA A 178 -28.49 28.49 25.00
C ALA A 178 -27.66 27.64 24.02
N ASN A 179 -26.34 27.57 24.21
CA ASN A 179 -25.40 26.75 23.44
C ASN A 179 -25.10 25.37 24.07
N ALA A 180 -25.74 25.03 25.19
CA ALA A 180 -25.54 23.75 25.87
C ALA A 180 -25.81 22.56 24.93
N TYR A 181 -25.01 21.52 25.07
CA TYR A 181 -25.12 20.35 24.20
C TYR A 181 -26.46 19.62 24.38
N GLY A 182 -27.02 19.55 25.59
CA GLY A 182 -28.34 18.96 25.84
C GLY A 182 -29.45 19.60 24.99
N ILE A 183 -29.44 20.94 24.88
CA ILE A 183 -30.36 21.69 24.01
C ILE A 183 -30.15 21.31 22.55
N THR A 184 -28.89 21.19 22.11
CA THR A 184 -28.55 20.78 20.74
C THR A 184 -28.97 19.35 20.43
N ALA A 185 -28.85 18.43 21.39
CA ALA A 185 -29.27 17.04 21.28
C ALA A 185 -30.79 16.93 21.16
N VAL A 186 -31.55 17.55 22.08
CA VAL A 186 -33.02 17.60 22.01
C VAL A 186 -33.49 18.28 20.73
N HIS A 187 -32.92 19.42 20.35
CA HIS A 187 -33.24 20.10 19.09
C HIS A 187 -33.01 19.20 17.87
N SER A 188 -31.91 18.45 17.83
CA SER A 188 -31.62 17.56 16.71
C SER A 188 -32.57 16.37 16.67
N PHE A 189 -32.87 15.76 17.82
CA PHE A 189 -33.76 14.63 17.94
C PHE A 189 -35.23 15.00 17.63
N LEU A 190 -35.69 16.15 18.12
CA LEU A 190 -37.05 16.64 17.93
C LEU A 190 -37.28 17.22 16.54
N LEU A 191 -36.46 18.21 16.14
CA LEU A 191 -36.76 19.06 14.98
C LEU A 191 -36.03 18.62 13.71
N LYS A 192 -34.80 18.10 13.83
CA LYS A 192 -33.99 17.73 12.66
C LYS A 192 -34.22 16.31 12.19
N MET A 193 -34.22 15.33 13.08
CA MET A 193 -34.45 13.91 12.74
C MET A 193 -35.89 13.70 12.22
N LYS A 194 -36.03 12.95 11.13
CA LYS A 194 -37.32 12.69 10.47
C LYS A 194 -37.55 11.20 10.25
N ILE A 195 -38.81 10.82 10.03
CA ILE A 195 -39.18 9.48 9.59
C ILE A 195 -38.42 9.17 8.30
N GLY A 196 -37.82 7.99 8.24
CA GLY A 196 -36.96 7.53 7.16
C GLY A 196 -35.47 7.83 7.33
N ASP A 197 -35.06 8.65 8.31
CA ASP A 197 -33.64 8.78 8.63
C ASP A 197 -33.09 7.45 9.22
N LEU A 198 -31.79 7.21 9.02
CA LEU A 198 -31.09 6.05 9.58
C LEU A 198 -30.42 6.42 10.90
N LEU A 199 -30.39 5.47 11.83
CA LEU A 199 -29.81 5.59 13.16
C LEU A 199 -28.73 4.53 13.34
N VAL A 200 -27.50 4.95 13.62
CA VAL A 200 -26.36 4.09 13.96
C VAL A 200 -26.16 4.17 15.46
N VAL A 201 -26.36 3.06 16.16
CA VAL A 201 -26.17 2.98 17.60
C VAL A 201 -24.74 2.54 17.90
N THR A 202 -24.01 3.37 18.65
CA THR A 202 -22.61 3.10 18.98
C THR A 202 -22.46 2.38 20.32
N GLU A 203 -21.29 1.77 20.49
CA GLU A 203 -20.78 1.24 21.75
C GLU A 203 -19.42 1.90 21.97
N GLY A 204 -19.38 2.91 22.84
CA GLY A 204 -18.23 3.82 22.93
C GLY A 204 -17.95 4.58 21.63
N ASN A 205 -16.67 4.91 21.40
CA ASN A 205 -16.22 5.70 20.25
C ASN A 205 -15.67 4.86 19.10
N THR A 206 -15.41 3.57 19.35
CA THR A 206 -14.65 2.70 18.45
C THR A 206 -15.50 1.62 17.82
N LYS A 207 -16.73 1.38 18.31
CA LYS A 207 -17.61 0.31 17.85
C LYS A 207 -19.05 0.79 17.62
N PHE A 208 -19.80 0.04 16.81
CA PHE A 208 -21.24 0.20 16.67
C PHE A 208 -21.95 -1.16 16.71
N ARG A 209 -23.16 -1.15 17.27
CA ARG A 209 -23.90 -2.36 17.62
C ARG A 209 -25.22 -2.52 16.89
N ALA A 210 -25.80 -1.44 16.37
CA ALA A 210 -27.03 -1.53 15.59
C ALA A 210 -27.16 -0.44 14.52
N ILE A 211 -27.96 -0.75 13.50
CA ILE A 211 -28.44 0.18 12.49
C ILE A 211 -29.96 0.06 12.45
N GLY A 212 -30.67 1.16 12.64
CA GLY A 212 -32.13 1.24 12.61
C GLY A 212 -32.64 2.31 11.64
N GLU A 213 -33.91 2.21 11.27
CA GLU A 213 -34.66 3.23 10.51
C GLU A 213 -35.68 3.88 11.45
N VAL A 214 -35.71 5.23 11.47
CA VAL A 214 -36.71 5.97 12.23
C VAL A 214 -38.07 5.82 11.55
N THR A 215 -39.05 5.28 12.28
CA THR A 215 -40.39 4.96 11.74
C THR A 215 -41.51 5.80 12.36
N GLY A 216 -41.25 6.50 13.47
CA GLY A 216 -42.27 7.29 14.17
C GLY A 216 -41.85 8.73 14.44
N GLU A 217 -42.88 9.56 14.63
CA GLU A 217 -42.69 10.92 15.16
C GLU A 217 -42.19 10.90 16.61
N TYR A 218 -41.69 12.05 17.05
CA TYR A 218 -41.28 12.24 18.44
C TYR A 218 -42.46 12.05 19.39
N ARG A 219 -42.20 11.42 20.54
CA ARG A 219 -43.09 11.38 21.69
C ARG A 219 -42.27 11.44 22.98
N CYS A 220 -42.82 12.04 24.03
CA CYS A 220 -42.28 11.92 25.37
C CYS A 220 -42.89 10.69 26.06
N LEU A 221 -42.06 9.86 26.67
CA LEU A 221 -42.47 8.77 27.54
C LEU A 221 -42.37 9.23 28.98
N ASN A 222 -43.40 8.96 29.78
CA ASN A 222 -43.31 9.14 31.21
C ASN A 222 -42.46 8.00 31.80
N ARG A 223 -41.33 8.35 32.41
CA ARG A 223 -40.37 7.43 33.03
C ARG A 223 -39.89 7.94 34.39
N GLU A 224 -40.73 8.70 35.09
CA GLU A 224 -40.41 9.28 36.40
C GLU A 224 -40.02 8.21 37.45
N ASP A 225 -40.53 6.99 37.30
CA ASP A 225 -40.26 5.86 38.22
C ASP A 225 -38.99 5.04 37.86
N GLN A 226 -38.17 5.50 36.92
CA GLN A 226 -36.98 4.76 36.46
C GLN A 226 -35.68 5.45 36.84
N ASP A 227 -34.64 4.66 37.10
CA ASP A 227 -33.33 5.14 37.57
C ASP A 227 -32.63 6.12 36.60
N PHE A 228 -33.05 6.16 35.32
CA PHE A 228 -32.54 7.09 34.31
C PHE A 228 -33.67 7.71 33.50
N GLU A 229 -33.70 9.04 33.44
CA GLU A 229 -34.76 9.81 32.78
C GLU A 229 -34.61 9.88 31.24
N TYR A 230 -34.66 8.72 30.58
CA TYR A 230 -34.67 8.61 29.12
C TYR A 230 -36.08 8.83 28.56
N GLY A 231 -36.67 10.01 28.75
CA GLY A 231 -38.06 10.30 28.37
C GLY A 231 -38.26 10.57 26.87
N GLN A 232 -37.22 10.94 26.15
CA GLN A 232 -37.34 11.41 24.76
C GLN A 232 -37.31 10.24 23.76
N CYS A 233 -38.42 9.95 23.08
CA CYS A 233 -38.58 8.71 22.31
C CYS A 233 -38.93 8.93 20.82
N ARG A 234 -38.39 8.07 19.95
CA ARG A 234 -38.85 7.85 18.57
C ARG A 234 -38.95 6.38 18.25
N SER A 235 -39.97 5.97 17.48
CA SER A 235 -40.08 4.57 17.04
C SER A 235 -39.00 4.27 15.99
N VAL A 236 -38.37 3.11 16.09
CA VAL A 236 -37.24 2.69 15.25
C VAL A 236 -37.43 1.23 14.84
N LYS A 237 -37.26 0.94 13.56
CA LYS A 237 -37.16 -0.43 13.05
C LYS A 237 -35.69 -0.82 12.97
N TRP A 238 -35.26 -1.78 13.79
CA TRP A 238 -33.89 -2.27 13.76
C TRP A 238 -33.62 -3.09 12.48
N LEU A 239 -32.74 -2.58 11.62
CA LEU A 239 -32.38 -3.19 10.35
C LEU A 239 -31.28 -4.23 10.54
N ARG A 240 -30.27 -3.89 11.35
CA ARG A 240 -29.14 -4.76 11.70
C ARG A 240 -28.81 -4.60 13.18
N ILE A 241 -28.54 -5.71 13.84
CA ILE A 241 -27.95 -5.76 15.18
C ILE A 241 -26.78 -6.74 15.12
N TYR A 242 -25.64 -6.35 15.68
CA TYR A 242 -24.40 -7.11 15.62
C TYR A 242 -24.01 -7.62 16.99
N GLU A 243 -23.62 -8.89 17.05
CA GLU A 243 -23.07 -9.50 18.26
C GLU A 243 -21.85 -10.38 17.93
N PRO A 244 -20.65 -10.05 18.45
CA PRO A 244 -20.30 -8.79 19.12
C PRO A 244 -20.42 -7.56 18.18
N SER A 245 -20.36 -6.37 18.77
CA SER A 245 -20.36 -5.09 18.06
C SER A 245 -19.21 -4.97 17.05
N LEU A 246 -19.47 -4.28 15.94
CA LEU A 246 -18.51 -4.12 14.86
C LEU A 246 -17.60 -2.90 15.10
N PRO A 247 -16.32 -2.95 14.68
CA PRO A 247 -15.43 -1.78 14.66
C PRO A 247 -15.96 -0.67 13.75
N HIS A 248 -15.79 0.59 14.15
CA HIS A 248 -16.26 1.76 13.40
C HIS A 248 -15.71 1.85 11.96
N GLU A 249 -14.53 1.28 11.70
CA GLU A 249 -13.90 1.24 10.37
C GLU A 249 -14.72 0.43 9.36
N GLN A 250 -15.64 -0.43 9.82
CA GLN A 250 -16.60 -1.15 8.98
C GLN A 250 -17.73 -0.24 8.47
N LEU A 251 -17.82 1.01 8.93
CA LEU A 251 -18.89 1.94 8.59
C LEU A 251 -18.37 3.31 8.12
N MET A 252 -17.29 3.81 8.70
CA MET A 252 -16.85 5.19 8.50
C MET A 252 -15.32 5.35 8.57
N ASN A 253 -14.83 6.48 8.07
CA ASN A 253 -13.44 6.89 8.15
C ASN A 253 -13.25 7.80 9.38
N GLY A 254 -12.43 7.37 10.33
CA GLY A 254 -12.21 8.04 11.62
C GLY A 254 -13.21 7.64 12.71
N LYS A 255 -12.91 7.98 13.97
CA LYS A 255 -13.66 7.52 15.15
C LYS A 255 -14.98 8.27 15.37
N PHE A 256 -15.90 7.66 16.12
CA PHE A 256 -17.05 8.40 16.65
C PHE A 256 -16.60 9.39 17.73
N THR A 257 -17.33 10.50 17.87
CA THR A 257 -17.12 11.44 18.98
C THR A 257 -17.96 11.03 20.19
N GLN A 258 -17.57 11.52 21.37
CA GLN A 258 -18.29 11.30 22.64
C GLN A 258 -19.71 11.89 22.66
N ARG A 259 -20.05 12.77 21.70
CA ARG A 259 -21.39 13.36 21.58
C ARG A 259 -22.45 12.27 21.39
N THR A 260 -23.48 12.29 22.24
CA THR A 260 -24.56 11.29 22.23
C THR A 260 -25.27 11.23 20.90
N LEU A 261 -25.66 12.36 20.32
CA LEU A 261 -26.40 12.47 19.06
C LEU A 261 -25.76 13.50 18.12
N TYR A 262 -25.47 13.09 16.89
CA TYR A 262 -25.07 13.99 15.81
C TYR A 262 -25.26 13.33 14.43
N GLU A 263 -25.33 14.15 13.38
CA GLU A 263 -25.43 13.68 12.00
C GLU A 263 -24.06 13.24 11.48
N LEU A 264 -23.99 12.05 10.87
CA LEU A 264 -22.81 11.55 10.18
C LEU A 264 -22.79 12.13 8.76
N GLY A 265 -21.94 13.13 8.54
CA GLY A 265 -21.81 13.81 7.26
C GLY A 265 -21.10 12.98 6.19
N ALA A 266 -21.15 13.46 4.95
CA ALA A 266 -20.56 12.79 3.78
C ALA A 266 -19.02 12.62 3.83
N GLY A 267 -18.33 13.38 4.68
CA GLY A 267 -16.88 13.26 4.87
C GLY A 267 -16.46 12.20 5.90
N SER A 268 -17.37 11.76 6.78
CA SER A 268 -17.07 10.76 7.81
C SER A 268 -17.62 9.39 7.44
N LEU A 269 -18.89 9.29 7.04
CA LEU A 269 -19.55 8.02 6.71
C LEU A 269 -19.14 7.47 5.33
N ASP A 270 -18.79 6.19 5.26
CA ASP A 270 -18.66 5.47 3.99
C ASP A 270 -19.99 4.83 3.59
N ARG A 271 -20.69 5.47 2.65
CA ARG A 271 -22.01 5.00 2.18
C ARG A 271 -21.96 3.65 1.46
N SER A 272 -20.82 3.29 0.87
CA SER A 272 -20.64 1.97 0.24
C SER A 272 -20.64 0.87 1.29
N LYS A 273 -19.89 1.08 2.37
CA LYS A 273 -19.84 0.15 3.51
C LYS A 273 -21.22 0.03 4.18
N LEU A 274 -21.92 1.15 4.36
CA LEU A 274 -23.29 1.13 4.88
C LEU A 274 -24.24 0.33 3.99
N ALA A 275 -24.18 0.50 2.67
CA ALA A 275 -25.01 -0.27 1.73
C ALA A 275 -24.71 -1.77 1.80
N GLN A 276 -23.43 -2.15 1.88
CA GLN A 276 -22.99 -3.53 2.04
C GLN A 276 -23.52 -4.15 3.35
N LEU A 277 -23.40 -3.44 4.48
CA LEU A 277 -23.94 -3.89 5.78
C LEU A 277 -25.46 -4.09 5.74
N LEU A 278 -26.18 -3.22 5.04
CA LEU A 278 -27.63 -3.27 4.89
C LEU A 278 -28.10 -4.25 3.82
N GLY A 279 -27.20 -4.84 3.03
CA GLY A 279 -27.55 -5.73 1.93
C GLY A 279 -28.48 -5.07 0.91
N ALA A 280 -28.47 -3.75 0.83
CA ALA A 280 -29.22 -3.02 -0.18
C ALA A 280 -28.50 -3.20 -1.53
N PRO A 281 -29.23 -3.43 -2.63
CA PRO A 281 -28.62 -3.34 -3.94
C PRO A 281 -27.99 -1.97 -4.03
N LEU A 282 -26.70 -1.92 -4.36
CA LEU A 282 -26.06 -0.68 -4.79
C LEU A 282 -26.85 -0.24 -6.03
N GLN A 283 -27.89 0.58 -5.84
CA GLN A 283 -28.43 1.38 -6.94
C GLN A 283 -27.23 2.16 -7.42
N ASN A 284 -26.85 1.97 -8.69
CA ASN A 284 -25.68 2.55 -9.31
C ASN A 284 -25.62 4.08 -9.08
N SER A 285 -25.17 4.53 -7.92
CA SER A 285 -24.26 5.66 -7.86
C SER A 285 -23.01 5.16 -8.54
N ALA A 286 -22.75 5.77 -9.70
CA ALA A 286 -21.64 5.51 -10.59
C ALA A 286 -20.51 4.79 -9.86
N GLY A 287 -20.32 3.51 -10.19
CA GLY A 287 -19.37 2.65 -9.49
C GLY A 287 -18.07 3.40 -9.23
N LYS A 288 -17.51 3.23 -8.03
CA LYS A 288 -16.09 3.57 -7.79
C LYS A 288 -15.27 2.75 -8.78
N PHE A 289 -15.10 3.28 -9.99
CA PHE A 289 -14.26 2.73 -11.03
C PHE A 289 -12.81 2.83 -10.53
N SER A 290 -12.11 1.70 -10.45
CA SER A 290 -10.65 1.68 -10.30
C SER A 290 -10.00 2.45 -11.47
N PRO A 291 -9.24 3.52 -11.22
CA PRO A 291 -8.81 4.44 -12.28
C PRO A 291 -7.43 4.05 -12.84
N CYS A 292 -7.31 2.87 -13.45
CA CYS A 292 -6.06 2.50 -14.11
C CYS A 292 -6.23 1.60 -15.34
N VAL A 293 -7.11 1.96 -16.28
CA VAL A 293 -7.01 1.64 -17.73
C VAL A 293 -7.85 2.66 -18.54
N ARG A 294 -7.57 3.97 -18.44
CA ARG A 294 -8.31 4.98 -19.25
C ARG A 294 -7.44 5.74 -20.25
N PHE A 295 -6.14 5.83 -19.96
CA PHE A 295 -5.16 6.56 -20.76
C PHE A 295 -3.90 5.71 -20.83
N ALA A 296 -3.47 5.35 -22.04
CA ALA A 296 -2.23 4.60 -22.25
C ALA A 296 -1.07 5.54 -22.55
N LYS A 297 0.14 5.22 -22.05
CA LYS A 297 1.36 5.99 -22.39
C LYS A 297 1.56 6.02 -23.91
N GLY A 298 1.81 7.20 -24.47
CA GLY A 298 1.97 7.44 -25.90
C GLY A 298 0.67 7.76 -26.64
N GLU A 299 -0.49 7.65 -25.99
CA GLU A 299 -1.78 7.97 -26.60
C GLU A 299 -1.94 9.49 -26.81
N SER A 300 -2.54 9.88 -27.94
CA SER A 300 -2.70 11.29 -28.34
C SER A 300 -4.15 11.77 -28.23
N PHE A 301 -4.34 12.97 -27.68
CA PHE A 301 -5.65 13.60 -27.48
C PHE A 301 -5.66 15.06 -27.99
N GLY A 302 -6.82 15.49 -28.51
CA GLY A 302 -7.01 16.86 -29.00
C GLY A 302 -6.04 17.26 -30.11
N THR A 303 -5.50 18.47 -30.04
CA THR A 303 -4.60 19.07 -31.06
C THR A 303 -3.11 18.74 -30.82
N GLY A 304 -2.79 17.51 -30.40
CA GLY A 304 -1.40 17.03 -30.25
C GLY A 304 -0.89 16.90 -28.80
N TYR A 305 -1.76 16.65 -27.83
CA TYR A 305 -1.34 16.29 -26.46
C TYR A 305 -1.05 14.80 -26.39
N VAL A 306 0.08 14.38 -25.80
CA VAL A 306 0.49 12.97 -25.71
C VAL A 306 0.60 12.53 -24.25
N VAL A 307 0.06 11.37 -23.89
CA VAL A 307 0.16 10.84 -22.52
C VAL A 307 1.60 10.43 -22.20
N ALA A 308 2.24 11.12 -21.26
CA ALA A 308 3.58 10.76 -20.75
C ALA A 308 3.50 9.65 -19.70
N SER A 309 2.54 9.78 -18.78
CA SER A 309 2.22 8.77 -17.75
C SER A 309 0.81 9.00 -17.23
N ALA A 310 0.18 7.93 -16.73
CA ALA A 310 -1.13 7.96 -16.11
C ALA A 310 -1.09 7.12 -14.83
N SER A 311 -1.59 7.68 -13.73
CA SER A 311 -1.77 7.01 -12.45
C SER A 311 -3.18 7.25 -11.92
N ILE A 312 -3.49 6.66 -10.76
CA ILE A 312 -4.77 6.85 -10.06
C ILE A 312 -5.00 8.32 -9.67
N GLU A 313 -3.93 9.06 -9.41
CA GLU A 313 -4.00 10.44 -8.90
C GLU A 313 -3.81 11.49 -10.00
N LEU A 314 -3.00 11.17 -11.02
CA LEU A 314 -2.48 12.17 -11.94
C LEU A 314 -2.35 11.63 -13.37
N LEU A 315 -2.80 12.42 -14.33
CA LEU A 315 -2.56 12.23 -15.76
C LEU A 315 -1.55 13.27 -16.22
N ASN A 316 -0.37 12.84 -16.67
CA ASN A 316 0.65 13.71 -17.24
C ASN A 316 0.55 13.70 -18.76
N LEU A 317 0.28 14.88 -19.35
CA LEU A 317 0.28 15.07 -20.80
C LEU A 317 1.49 15.91 -21.24
N VAL A 318 2.11 15.58 -22.35
CA VAL A 318 3.04 16.43 -23.09
C VAL A 318 2.23 17.30 -24.05
N LYS A 319 2.35 18.62 -23.93
CA LYS A 319 1.71 19.59 -24.84
C LYS A 319 2.37 19.55 -26.23
N PRO A 320 1.70 20.06 -27.29
CA PRO A 320 2.31 20.19 -28.62
C PRO A 320 3.63 20.97 -28.66
N ASN A 321 3.87 21.85 -27.69
CA ASN A 321 5.11 22.62 -27.55
C ASN A 321 6.18 21.94 -26.66
N GLY A 322 5.99 20.66 -26.33
CA GLY A 322 6.95 19.84 -25.57
C GLY A 322 6.92 20.01 -24.05
N LYS A 323 6.11 20.94 -23.49
CA LYS A 323 6.01 21.12 -22.03
C LYS A 323 5.00 20.15 -21.42
N GLU A 324 5.26 19.70 -20.20
CA GLU A 324 4.33 18.84 -19.45
C GLU A 324 3.13 19.61 -18.91
N LEU A 325 2.01 18.90 -18.78
CA LEU A 325 0.75 19.33 -18.21
C LEU A 325 0.25 18.23 -17.26
N PRO A 326 0.49 18.35 -15.94
CA PRO A 326 -0.12 17.48 -14.97
C PRO A 326 -1.59 17.84 -14.78
N ILE A 327 -2.47 16.84 -14.87
CA ILE A 327 -3.92 16.97 -14.65
C ILE A 327 -4.30 16.00 -13.53
N GLY A 328 -4.90 16.51 -12.45
CA GLY A 328 -5.42 15.66 -11.39
C GLY A 328 -6.57 14.78 -11.88
N MET A 329 -6.50 13.47 -11.66
CA MET A 329 -7.56 12.53 -12.05
C MET A 329 -8.87 12.80 -11.29
N SER A 330 -8.78 13.32 -10.07
CA SER A 330 -9.93 13.79 -9.30
C SER A 330 -10.73 14.86 -10.04
N MET A 331 -10.06 15.80 -10.71
CA MET A 331 -10.70 16.88 -11.49
C MET A 331 -11.42 16.33 -12.72
N LEU A 332 -10.79 15.42 -13.46
CA LEU A 332 -11.39 14.78 -14.63
C LEU A 332 -12.59 13.91 -14.25
N ASN A 333 -12.48 13.16 -13.17
CA ASN A 333 -13.57 12.34 -12.66
C ASN A 333 -14.75 13.20 -12.18
N THR A 334 -14.48 14.31 -11.48
CA THR A 334 -15.52 15.26 -11.04
C THR A 334 -16.28 15.86 -12.23
N LEU A 335 -15.56 16.28 -13.29
CA LEU A 335 -16.19 16.78 -14.51
C LEU A 335 -17.03 15.71 -15.22
N ALA A 336 -16.51 14.49 -15.35
CA ALA A 336 -17.26 13.38 -15.94
C ALA A 336 -18.51 13.02 -15.11
N GLU A 337 -18.44 13.12 -13.79
CA GLU A 337 -19.58 12.88 -12.90
C GLU A 337 -20.67 13.94 -13.04
N TYR A 338 -20.31 15.22 -13.17
CA TYR A 338 -21.28 16.27 -13.50
C TYR A 338 -21.96 16.04 -14.85
N VAL A 339 -21.22 15.50 -15.83
CA VAL A 339 -21.81 15.14 -17.13
C VAL A 339 -22.72 13.90 -17.01
N ARG A 340 -22.30 12.84 -16.31
CA ARG A 340 -23.12 11.64 -16.09
C ARG A 340 -24.40 11.92 -15.32
N SER A 341 -24.34 12.81 -14.33
CA SER A 341 -25.50 13.21 -13.52
C SER A 341 -26.41 14.22 -14.23
N GLY A 342 -26.09 14.62 -15.46
CA GLY A 342 -26.86 15.57 -16.26
C GLY A 342 -26.78 17.02 -15.78
N ARG A 343 -25.90 17.32 -14.81
CA ARG A 343 -25.68 18.67 -14.28
C ARG A 343 -24.86 19.55 -15.21
N LEU A 344 -24.03 18.94 -16.05
CA LEU A 344 -23.28 19.58 -17.14
C LEU A 344 -23.41 18.78 -18.43
N THR A 345 -23.15 19.42 -19.56
CA THR A 345 -22.87 18.72 -20.82
C THR A 345 -21.40 18.88 -21.18
N VAL A 346 -20.86 17.98 -22.02
CA VAL A 346 -19.50 18.15 -22.55
C VAL A 346 -19.36 19.47 -23.33
N SER A 347 -20.43 19.91 -24.00
CA SER A 347 -20.46 21.22 -24.66
C SER A 347 -20.33 22.39 -23.67
N ASP A 348 -20.85 22.27 -22.45
CA ASP A 348 -20.70 23.30 -21.43
C ASP A 348 -19.24 23.45 -20.97
N ILE A 349 -18.49 22.34 -20.90
CA ILE A 349 -17.05 22.34 -20.64
C ILE A 349 -16.31 23.05 -21.78
N ARG A 350 -16.66 22.72 -23.03
CA ARG A 350 -16.06 23.33 -24.23
C ARG A 350 -16.30 24.84 -24.30
N ASN A 351 -17.50 25.27 -23.93
CA ASN A 351 -17.96 26.66 -23.98
C ASN A 351 -17.65 27.48 -22.71
N LYS A 352 -16.89 26.92 -21.75
CA LYS A 352 -16.48 27.59 -20.49
C LYS A 352 -17.65 27.95 -19.55
N LEU A 353 -18.76 27.22 -19.62
CA LEU A 353 -19.98 27.46 -18.82
C LEU A 353 -20.03 26.65 -17.51
N VAL A 354 -18.94 25.95 -17.16
CA VAL A 354 -18.88 25.04 -15.98
C VAL A 354 -19.22 25.79 -14.69
N PHE A 355 -18.64 26.97 -14.50
CA PHE A 355 -18.76 27.75 -13.26
C PHE A 355 -20.02 28.61 -13.22
N ASP A 356 -20.62 28.88 -14.38
CA ASP A 356 -21.92 29.55 -14.46
C ASP A 356 -23.07 28.59 -14.08
N LYS A 357 -22.91 27.28 -14.38
CA LYS A 357 -23.91 26.25 -14.10
C LYS A 357 -23.72 25.53 -12.76
N ILE A 358 -22.50 25.44 -12.26
CA ILE A 358 -22.18 24.82 -10.96
C ILE A 358 -21.30 25.78 -10.15
N SER A 359 -21.94 26.76 -9.52
CA SER A 359 -21.25 27.80 -8.76
C SER A 359 -20.65 27.30 -7.44
N GLU A 360 -21.12 26.15 -6.92
CA GLU A 360 -20.62 25.52 -5.71
C GLU A 360 -19.42 24.58 -5.93
N THR A 361 -18.95 24.43 -7.18
CA THR A 361 -17.86 23.51 -7.50
C THR A 361 -16.53 23.98 -6.90
N LYS A 362 -15.75 23.05 -6.34
CA LYS A 362 -14.38 23.33 -5.83
C LYS A 362 -13.30 23.23 -6.91
N LEU A 363 -13.70 23.14 -8.19
CA LEU A 363 -12.77 23.02 -9.30
C LEU A 363 -12.10 24.36 -9.61
N GLU A 364 -10.87 24.32 -10.11
CA GLU A 364 -10.07 25.51 -10.42
C GLU A 364 -10.45 26.14 -11.78
N PRO A 365 -10.99 27.37 -11.83
CA PRO A 365 -11.50 27.97 -13.06
C PRO A 365 -10.46 28.21 -14.14
N PHE A 366 -9.26 28.65 -13.75
CA PHE A 366 -8.19 28.95 -14.68
C PHE A 366 -7.65 27.70 -15.40
N LEU A 367 -7.67 26.54 -14.73
CA LEU A 367 -7.24 25.28 -15.32
C LEU A 367 -8.28 24.75 -16.32
N ILE A 368 -9.55 24.72 -15.93
CA ILE A 368 -10.60 24.15 -16.78
C ILE A 368 -10.89 25.05 -17.99
N ASN A 369 -11.04 26.37 -17.75
CA ASN A 369 -11.30 27.31 -18.84
C ASN A 369 -10.04 27.62 -19.68
N GLY A 370 -8.85 27.44 -19.13
CA GLY A 370 -7.57 27.60 -19.84
C GLY A 370 -7.23 26.43 -20.77
N TYR A 371 -7.82 25.26 -20.54
CA TYR A 371 -7.60 24.03 -21.31
C TYR A 371 -8.91 23.43 -21.84
N ASN A 372 -9.85 24.31 -22.25
CA ASN A 372 -11.17 23.93 -22.76
C ASN A 372 -11.13 23.17 -24.11
N ASN A 373 -9.95 23.06 -24.72
CA ASN A 373 -9.68 22.26 -25.92
C ASN A 373 -9.39 20.78 -25.62
N ILE A 374 -8.92 20.44 -24.41
CA ILE A 374 -8.49 19.07 -24.05
C ILE A 374 -9.41 18.42 -23.02
N PHE A 375 -9.90 19.18 -22.02
CA PHE A 375 -10.80 18.64 -20.99
C PHE A 375 -12.07 17.97 -21.55
N PRO A 376 -12.78 18.54 -22.55
CA PRO A 376 -13.94 17.88 -23.14
C PRO A 376 -13.63 16.50 -23.71
N VAL A 377 -12.50 16.36 -24.41
CA VAL A 377 -12.07 15.12 -25.06
C VAL A 377 -11.66 14.06 -24.03
N LEU A 378 -10.96 14.48 -22.97
CA LEU A 378 -10.60 13.58 -21.86
C LEU A 378 -11.84 13.10 -21.10
N VAL A 379 -12.83 13.99 -20.91
CA VAL A 379 -14.10 13.66 -20.27
C VAL A 379 -14.91 12.71 -21.16
N GLU A 380 -15.00 12.95 -22.48
CA GLU A 380 -15.60 12.02 -23.46
C GLU A 380 -14.96 10.64 -23.38
N ARG A 381 -13.62 10.54 -23.37
CA ARG A 381 -12.93 9.26 -23.20
C ARG A 381 -13.32 8.53 -21.91
N ILE A 382 -13.47 9.26 -20.81
CA ILE A 382 -13.93 8.70 -19.53
C ILE A 382 -15.38 8.22 -19.61
N LEU A 383 -16.21 8.82 -20.47
CA LEU A 383 -17.61 8.45 -20.68
C LEU A 383 -17.78 7.27 -21.67
N ASP A 384 -16.93 7.18 -22.69
CA ASP A 384 -17.00 6.18 -23.79
C ASP A 384 -16.42 4.80 -23.46
N THR A 385 -15.75 4.64 -22.32
CA THR A 385 -15.24 3.32 -21.92
C THR A 385 -16.43 2.40 -21.59
N PRO A 386 -16.63 1.28 -22.30
CA PRO A 386 -17.78 0.40 -22.08
C PRO A 386 -17.79 -0.08 -20.63
N SER A 387 -18.97 -0.05 -20.02
CA SER A 387 -19.22 -0.85 -18.83
C SER A 387 -19.09 -2.32 -19.26
N ASP A 388 -18.09 -3.04 -18.75
CA ASP A 388 -18.09 -4.51 -18.79
C ASP A 388 -19.27 -5.00 -17.95
N ARG A 389 -20.45 -4.99 -18.57
CA ARG A 389 -21.61 -5.79 -18.21
C ARG A 389 -21.37 -7.19 -18.78
N ALA A 390 -20.39 -7.89 -18.23
CA ALA A 390 -20.46 -9.34 -18.17
C ALA A 390 -20.96 -9.65 -16.77
N GLU A 391 -22.26 -9.89 -16.65
CA GLU A 391 -22.84 -10.62 -15.53
C GLU A 391 -22.21 -12.02 -15.54
N VAL A 392 -21.02 -12.14 -14.95
CA VAL A 392 -20.65 -13.39 -14.31
C VAL A 392 -21.34 -13.31 -12.96
N GLU A 393 -22.49 -13.98 -12.83
CA GLU A 393 -22.97 -14.47 -11.55
C GLU A 393 -21.89 -15.39 -10.96
N VAL A 394 -20.79 -14.82 -10.48
CA VAL A 394 -20.04 -15.44 -9.42
C VAL A 394 -20.95 -15.27 -8.22
N THR A 395 -21.74 -16.31 -7.92
CA THR A 395 -22.28 -16.48 -6.58
C THR A 395 -21.10 -16.35 -5.62
N VAL A 396 -20.89 -15.14 -5.09
CA VAL A 396 -20.03 -14.89 -3.95
C VAL A 396 -20.70 -15.69 -2.84
N ARG A 397 -20.31 -16.96 -2.69
CA ARG A 397 -20.26 -17.53 -1.36
C ARG A 397 -19.29 -16.60 -0.65
N SER A 398 -19.83 -15.63 0.08
CA SER A 398 -19.02 -14.79 0.95
C SER A 398 -18.41 -15.76 1.94
N SER A 399 -17.21 -16.23 1.66
CA SER A 399 -16.42 -16.87 2.70
C SER A 399 -16.32 -15.77 3.75
N ASN A 400 -16.87 -16.01 4.94
CA ASN A 400 -16.67 -15.11 6.08
C ASN A 400 -15.20 -15.17 6.56
N ALA A 401 -14.30 -15.64 5.69
CA ALA A 401 -12.90 -15.76 5.98
C ALA A 401 -12.29 -14.37 6.06
N ARG A 402 -11.36 -14.24 6.98
CA ARG A 402 -10.56 -13.04 7.20
C ARG A 402 -9.10 -13.44 7.17
N VAL A 403 -8.26 -12.67 6.51
CA VAL A 403 -6.82 -12.96 6.37
C VAL A 403 -6.04 -11.87 7.08
N LEU A 404 -5.13 -12.26 7.96
CA LEU A 404 -4.10 -11.41 8.53
C LEU A 404 -2.77 -11.73 7.86
N ILE A 405 -2.16 -10.75 7.23
CA ILE A 405 -0.80 -10.85 6.70
C ILE A 405 0.15 -10.16 7.68
N ILE A 406 1.15 -10.90 8.15
CA ILE A 406 2.20 -10.42 9.05
C ILE A 406 3.52 -10.45 8.29
N ASP A 407 3.93 -9.29 7.79
CA ASP A 407 5.21 -9.14 7.12
C ASP A 407 6.35 -9.09 8.14
N GLU A 408 7.49 -9.69 7.80
CA GLU A 408 8.68 -9.72 8.65
C GLU A 408 8.41 -10.27 10.06
N ILE A 409 7.69 -11.38 10.15
CA ILE A 409 7.18 -11.94 11.41
C ILE A 409 8.29 -12.19 12.44
N ASN A 410 9.52 -12.49 11.99
CA ASN A 410 10.68 -12.72 12.85
C ASN A 410 11.33 -11.44 13.40
N ARG A 411 10.96 -10.24 12.93
CA ARG A 411 11.52 -8.96 13.42
C ARG A 411 10.95 -8.49 14.75
N GLY A 412 9.79 -9.03 15.15
CA GLY A 412 9.17 -8.77 16.45
C GLY A 412 9.40 -9.92 17.44
N ASN A 413 9.27 -9.64 18.74
CA ASN A 413 9.20 -10.71 19.74
C ASN A 413 7.80 -11.34 19.70
N ILE A 414 7.64 -12.36 18.86
CA ILE A 414 6.34 -12.98 18.58
C ILE A 414 5.67 -13.50 19.86
N SER A 415 6.42 -14.11 20.77
CA SER A 415 5.87 -14.60 22.05
C SER A 415 5.30 -13.47 22.90
N ARG A 416 5.94 -12.29 22.91
CA ARG A 416 5.42 -11.10 23.59
C ARG A 416 4.25 -10.47 22.86
N ILE A 417 4.28 -10.41 21.53
CA ILE A 417 3.24 -9.81 20.69
C ILE A 417 1.92 -10.60 20.79
N PHE A 418 2.00 -11.94 20.66
CA PHE A 418 0.83 -12.80 20.80
C PHE A 418 0.42 -13.01 22.25
N GLY A 419 1.34 -12.89 23.21
CA GLY A 419 1.08 -13.14 24.62
C GLY A 419 0.46 -14.52 24.84
N GLU A 420 -0.66 -14.55 25.55
CA GLU A 420 -1.46 -15.73 25.83
C GLU A 420 -2.23 -16.27 24.60
N LEU A 421 -2.45 -15.44 23.56
CA LEU A 421 -3.16 -15.84 22.35
C LEU A 421 -2.40 -16.84 21.50
N ILE A 422 -1.10 -17.01 21.76
CA ILE A 422 -0.24 -17.97 21.07
C ILE A 422 -0.83 -19.39 21.13
N THR A 423 -1.58 -19.74 22.18
CA THR A 423 -2.23 -21.05 22.27
C THR A 423 -3.52 -21.11 21.45
N LEU A 424 -4.26 -20.01 21.35
CA LEU A 424 -5.55 -19.96 20.66
C LEU A 424 -5.44 -19.99 19.13
N ILE A 425 -4.30 -19.59 18.56
CA ILE A 425 -4.12 -19.66 17.10
C ILE A 425 -4.06 -21.09 16.58
N GLU A 426 -3.82 -22.08 17.44
CA GLU A 426 -3.78 -23.49 17.06
C GLU A 426 -5.15 -23.98 16.56
N PRO A 427 -5.23 -24.67 15.39
CA PRO A 427 -6.51 -25.07 14.80
C PRO A 427 -7.48 -25.80 15.75
N SER A 428 -6.96 -26.66 16.62
CA SER A 428 -7.73 -27.44 17.61
C SER A 428 -8.32 -26.59 18.73
N LYS A 429 -7.73 -25.43 19.02
CA LYS A 429 -8.07 -24.55 20.15
C LYS A 429 -8.96 -23.37 19.76
N ARG A 430 -9.24 -23.20 18.48
CA ARG A 430 -10.09 -22.14 17.94
C ARG A 430 -11.57 -22.40 18.22
N ALA A 431 -12.36 -21.33 18.20
CA ALA A 431 -13.80 -21.39 18.40
C ALA A 431 -14.46 -22.37 17.43
N GLY A 432 -15.29 -23.27 17.96
CA GLY A 432 -15.99 -24.31 17.20
C GLY A 432 -15.19 -25.60 16.96
N ALA A 433 -13.92 -25.67 17.37
CA ALA A 433 -13.14 -26.92 17.35
C ALA A 433 -13.45 -27.81 18.58
N ALA A 434 -13.09 -29.09 18.49
CA ALA A 434 -13.36 -30.06 19.55
C ALA A 434 -12.69 -29.72 20.89
N GLU A 435 -11.53 -29.06 20.85
CA GLU A 435 -10.77 -28.63 22.02
C GLU A 435 -10.72 -27.09 22.14
N ALA A 436 -11.79 -26.41 21.69
CA ALA A 436 -11.88 -24.96 21.71
C ALA A 436 -11.55 -24.38 23.10
N LEU A 437 -10.74 -23.32 23.11
CA LEU A 437 -10.34 -22.61 24.31
C LEU A 437 -10.75 -21.15 24.23
N THR A 438 -11.04 -20.60 25.41
CA THR A 438 -11.33 -19.18 25.63
C THR A 438 -10.45 -18.72 26.78
N LEU A 439 -9.92 -17.50 26.68
CA LEU A 439 -9.13 -16.87 27.74
C LEU A 439 -9.69 -15.50 28.11
N THR A 440 -9.28 -14.97 29.26
CA THR A 440 -9.65 -13.63 29.72
C THR A 440 -8.52 -12.67 29.40
N LEU A 441 -8.80 -11.63 28.61
CA LEU A 441 -7.80 -10.64 28.21
C LEU A 441 -7.38 -9.75 29.39
N PRO A 442 -6.11 -9.29 29.43
CA PRO A 442 -5.54 -8.60 30.58
C PRO A 442 -6.09 -7.18 30.80
N TYR A 443 -6.43 -6.42 29.75
CA TYR A 443 -6.86 -5.03 29.89
C TYR A 443 -8.38 -4.93 29.95
N SER A 444 -9.09 -5.47 28.96
CA SER A 444 -10.55 -5.42 28.89
C SER A 444 -11.23 -6.33 29.91
N LYS A 445 -10.56 -7.42 30.33
CA LYS A 445 -11.16 -8.53 31.09
C LYS A 445 -12.24 -9.30 30.31
N ASP A 446 -12.33 -9.08 29.00
CA ASP A 446 -13.25 -9.81 28.13
C ASP A 446 -12.79 -11.26 27.93
N HIS A 447 -13.75 -12.14 27.72
CA HIS A 447 -13.50 -13.49 27.22
C HIS A 447 -13.23 -13.46 25.72
N PHE A 448 -12.11 -14.04 25.28
CA PHE A 448 -11.66 -14.03 23.90
C PHE A 448 -11.30 -15.42 23.39
N SER A 449 -11.69 -15.70 22.15
CA SER A 449 -11.36 -16.93 21.41
C SER A 449 -11.02 -16.59 19.96
N VAL A 450 -10.14 -17.38 19.33
CA VAL A 450 -9.77 -17.16 17.92
C VAL A 450 -10.75 -17.90 17.00
N PRO A 451 -11.31 -17.27 15.96
CA PRO A 451 -12.29 -17.91 15.08
C PRO A 451 -11.66 -18.94 14.12
N SER A 452 -12.43 -19.94 13.70
CA SER A 452 -11.99 -20.95 12.72
C SER A 452 -11.86 -20.40 11.30
N ASN A 453 -12.46 -19.25 11.00
CA ASN A 453 -12.44 -18.54 9.72
C ASN A 453 -11.39 -17.42 9.63
N VAL A 454 -10.50 -17.27 10.61
CA VAL A 454 -9.36 -16.33 10.52
C VAL A 454 -8.13 -17.06 9.99
N TYR A 455 -7.41 -16.49 9.03
CA TYR A 455 -6.20 -17.07 8.48
C TYR A 455 -5.02 -16.14 8.76
N ILE A 456 -3.88 -16.70 9.11
CA ILE A 456 -2.65 -15.94 9.39
C ILE A 456 -1.58 -16.36 8.37
N ILE A 457 -1.06 -15.38 7.64
CA ILE A 457 0.01 -15.56 6.65
C ILE A 457 1.20 -14.71 7.09
N GLY A 458 2.27 -15.34 7.56
CA GLY A 458 3.52 -14.67 7.87
C GLY A 458 4.48 -14.66 6.68
N THR A 459 5.31 -13.63 6.55
CA THR A 459 6.54 -13.68 5.74
C THR A 459 7.76 -13.65 6.66
N MET A 460 8.83 -14.34 6.27
CA MET A 460 10.07 -14.40 7.04
C MET A 460 11.28 -14.39 6.10
N ASN A 461 12.21 -13.45 6.31
CA ASN A 461 13.54 -13.50 5.71
C ASN A 461 14.43 -14.40 6.55
N THR A 462 15.05 -15.40 5.92
CA THR A 462 15.91 -16.38 6.60
C THR A 462 17.34 -15.89 6.83
N ALA A 463 17.80 -14.91 6.06
CA ALA A 463 19.12 -14.28 6.25
C ALA A 463 19.21 -13.46 7.55
N ASP A 464 18.08 -13.03 8.11
CA ASP A 464 18.02 -12.17 9.29
C ASP A 464 18.27 -12.98 10.59
N ARG A 465 19.52 -13.40 10.81
CA ARG A 465 19.95 -14.22 11.96
C ARG A 465 20.06 -13.47 13.29
N SER A 466 20.09 -12.14 13.26
CA SER A 466 20.22 -11.27 14.44
C SER A 466 18.94 -11.21 15.29
N LEU A 467 17.85 -11.79 14.79
CA LEU A 467 16.55 -11.83 15.43
C LEU A 467 16.33 -13.26 15.93
N ALA A 468 15.95 -13.41 17.21
CA ALA A 468 15.79 -14.71 17.84
C ALA A 468 15.01 -15.66 16.94
N GLY A 469 15.60 -16.82 16.62
CA GLY A 469 14.94 -17.85 15.84
C GLY A 469 13.55 -18.13 16.40
N LEU A 470 12.58 -18.32 15.51
CA LEU A 470 11.18 -18.52 15.90
C LEU A 470 11.07 -19.68 16.89
N ASP A 471 10.50 -19.42 18.07
CA ASP A 471 10.37 -20.39 19.17
C ASP A 471 9.76 -21.71 18.65
N ILE A 472 10.26 -22.86 19.11
CA ILE A 472 9.74 -24.20 18.81
C ILE A 472 8.21 -24.26 19.04
N ALA A 473 7.73 -23.57 20.07
CA ALA A 473 6.30 -23.50 20.38
C ALA A 473 5.50 -22.74 19.30
N LEU A 474 6.08 -21.74 18.64
CA LEU A 474 5.46 -21.08 17.50
C LEU A 474 5.56 -21.96 16.25
N ARG A 475 6.71 -22.59 16.04
CA ARG A 475 6.96 -23.41 14.85
C ARG A 475 5.94 -24.56 14.73
N ARG A 476 5.49 -25.16 15.83
CA ARG A 476 4.44 -26.20 15.80
C ARG A 476 3.03 -25.69 15.43
N ARG A 477 2.80 -24.37 15.45
CA ARG A 477 1.49 -23.74 15.23
C ARG A 477 1.33 -23.16 13.82
N PHE A 478 2.41 -23.09 13.05
CA PHE A 478 2.44 -22.60 11.67
C PHE A 478 2.89 -23.71 10.72
N THR A 479 2.32 -23.72 9.52
CA THR A 479 2.86 -24.49 8.40
C THR A 479 3.92 -23.65 7.68
N PHE A 480 5.09 -24.23 7.42
CA PHE A 480 6.19 -23.52 6.79
C PHE A 480 6.25 -23.86 5.30
N ARG A 481 6.16 -22.84 4.44
CA ARG A 481 6.31 -22.96 3.00
C ARG A 481 7.56 -22.22 2.55
N GLU A 482 8.54 -23.00 2.10
CA GLU A 482 9.81 -22.47 1.61
C GLU A 482 9.61 -21.78 0.25
N MET A 483 10.26 -20.63 0.10
CA MET A 483 10.28 -19.80 -1.10
C MET A 483 11.74 -19.69 -1.58
N PRO A 484 12.26 -20.71 -2.29
CA PRO A 484 13.63 -20.67 -2.79
C PRO A 484 13.78 -19.66 -3.93
N PRO A 485 15.02 -19.23 -4.24
CA PRO A 485 15.32 -18.56 -5.50
C PRO A 485 14.82 -19.39 -6.69
N LYS A 486 14.37 -18.69 -7.74
CA LYS A 486 13.79 -19.32 -8.95
C LYS A 486 14.42 -18.72 -10.21
N PRO A 487 15.67 -19.07 -10.53
CA PRO A 487 16.35 -18.56 -11.72
C PRO A 487 15.62 -18.88 -13.03
N GLU A 488 14.79 -19.93 -13.05
CA GLU A 488 13.97 -20.31 -14.20
C GLU A 488 12.98 -19.21 -14.65
N LEU A 489 12.61 -18.28 -13.76
CA LEU A 489 11.79 -17.11 -14.11
C LEU A 489 12.55 -16.08 -14.95
N LEU A 490 13.88 -16.17 -14.99
CA LEU A 490 14.78 -15.27 -15.71
C LEU A 490 15.39 -15.94 -16.96
N LYS A 491 14.92 -17.14 -17.34
CA LYS A 491 15.53 -17.96 -18.39
C LYS A 491 15.59 -17.24 -19.75
N ASP A 492 14.60 -16.38 -20.03
CA ASP A 492 14.45 -15.64 -21.29
C ASP A 492 15.02 -14.20 -21.19
N VAL A 493 15.63 -13.84 -20.06
CA VAL A 493 16.21 -12.51 -19.81
C VAL A 493 17.69 -12.52 -20.17
N ALA A 494 18.05 -11.75 -21.20
CA ALA A 494 19.42 -11.66 -21.71
C ALA A 494 19.87 -10.21 -21.89
N VAL A 495 20.93 -9.81 -21.19
CA VAL A 495 21.54 -8.48 -21.33
C VAL A 495 22.66 -8.59 -22.36
N GLY A 496 22.36 -8.19 -23.60
CA GLY A 496 23.18 -8.60 -24.74
C GLY A 496 23.15 -10.12 -24.88
N GLU A 497 24.31 -10.77 -24.82
CA GLU A 497 24.43 -12.24 -24.88
C GLU A 497 24.51 -12.89 -23.48
N LEU A 498 24.50 -12.09 -22.41
CA LEU A 498 24.61 -12.59 -21.03
C LEU A 498 23.27 -13.15 -20.54
N ASN A 499 23.23 -14.44 -20.23
CA ASN A 499 22.05 -15.07 -19.61
C ASN A 499 21.98 -14.75 -18.10
N VAL A 500 20.93 -14.02 -17.70
CA VAL A 500 20.76 -13.57 -16.30
C VAL A 500 20.40 -14.71 -15.35
N ALA A 501 19.64 -15.73 -15.82
CA ALA A 501 19.36 -16.91 -15.00
C ALA A 501 20.66 -17.66 -14.64
N GLN A 502 21.55 -17.84 -15.61
CA GLN A 502 22.85 -18.49 -15.39
C GLN A 502 23.73 -17.68 -14.42
N LEU A 503 23.73 -16.35 -14.55
CA LEU A 503 24.42 -15.45 -13.63
C LEU A 503 23.95 -15.67 -12.18
N LEU A 504 22.63 -15.68 -11.96
CA LEU A 504 22.04 -15.90 -10.64
C LEU A 504 22.37 -17.29 -10.08
N ILE A 505 22.31 -18.33 -10.90
CA ILE A 505 22.66 -19.70 -10.50
C ILE A 505 24.10 -19.76 -9.98
N VAL A 506 25.07 -19.25 -10.75
CA VAL A 506 26.48 -19.31 -10.39
C VAL A 506 26.77 -18.50 -9.12
N MET A 507 26.17 -17.32 -8.99
CA MET A 507 26.32 -16.51 -7.77
C MET A 507 25.76 -17.24 -6.56
N ASN A 508 24.55 -17.81 -6.66
CA ASN A 508 23.93 -18.53 -5.56
C ASN A 508 24.70 -19.79 -5.15
N GLN A 509 25.27 -20.53 -6.11
CA GLN A 509 26.16 -21.66 -5.80
C GLN A 509 27.36 -21.22 -4.96
N ARG A 510 27.98 -20.08 -5.29
CA ARG A 510 29.11 -19.56 -4.51
C ARG A 510 28.70 -19.05 -3.14
N ILE A 511 27.58 -18.33 -3.05
CA ILE A 511 27.05 -17.84 -1.77
C ILE A 511 26.71 -19.03 -0.85
N GLU A 512 26.04 -20.05 -1.38
CA GLU A 512 25.66 -21.24 -0.61
C GLU A 512 26.89 -22.01 -0.11
N MET A 513 27.94 -22.11 -0.92
CA MET A 513 29.20 -22.75 -0.50
C MET A 513 29.99 -21.94 0.55
N LEU A 514 29.94 -20.60 0.48
CA LEU A 514 30.72 -19.73 1.36
C LEU A 514 29.97 -19.36 2.65
N LEU A 515 28.64 -19.46 2.63
CA LEU A 515 27.77 -19.07 3.73
C LEU A 515 26.72 -20.16 3.99
N ASP A 516 25.57 -20.11 3.33
CA ASP A 516 24.54 -21.14 3.32
C ASP A 516 23.40 -20.79 2.34
N ARG A 517 22.42 -21.69 2.22
CA ARG A 517 21.24 -21.53 1.36
C ARG A 517 20.31 -20.37 1.75
N ASP A 518 20.31 -19.95 3.02
CA ASP A 518 19.38 -18.95 3.55
C ASP A 518 19.77 -17.51 3.15
N HIS A 519 20.98 -17.34 2.63
CA HIS A 519 21.55 -16.09 2.12
C HIS A 519 21.62 -16.02 0.59
N CYS A 520 21.06 -17.00 -0.14
CA CYS A 520 21.02 -16.91 -1.59
C CYS A 520 20.25 -15.67 -2.08
N LEU A 521 20.63 -15.14 -3.24
CA LEU A 521 19.92 -14.05 -3.91
C LEU A 521 18.65 -14.58 -4.56
N GLY A 522 17.52 -13.93 -4.29
CA GLY A 522 16.28 -14.23 -4.98
C GLY A 522 16.17 -13.56 -6.35
N HIS A 523 15.31 -14.12 -7.20
CA HIS A 523 15.10 -13.67 -8.57
C HIS A 523 14.48 -12.26 -8.68
N ALA A 524 13.78 -11.78 -7.65
CA ALA A 524 13.09 -10.49 -7.66
C ALA A 524 14.04 -9.28 -7.88
N TYR A 525 15.30 -9.38 -7.47
CA TYR A 525 16.31 -8.33 -7.75
C TYR A 525 16.51 -8.12 -9.26
N PHE A 526 16.37 -9.18 -10.06
CA PHE A 526 16.61 -9.18 -11.49
C PHE A 526 15.34 -9.07 -12.34
N MET A 527 14.16 -9.22 -11.74
CA MET A 527 12.87 -9.08 -12.44
C MET A 527 12.69 -7.75 -13.20
N PRO A 528 13.24 -6.59 -12.76
CA PRO A 528 13.17 -5.37 -13.56
C PRO A 528 13.81 -5.48 -14.95
N LEU A 529 14.73 -6.42 -15.16
CA LEU A 529 15.36 -6.67 -16.46
C LEU A 529 14.40 -7.35 -17.47
N VAL A 530 13.26 -7.87 -17.01
CA VAL A 530 12.20 -8.37 -17.91
C VAL A 530 11.62 -7.22 -18.76
N GLU A 531 11.53 -6.02 -18.19
CA GLU A 531 11.01 -4.83 -18.88
C GLU A 531 12.13 -3.95 -19.45
N ASP A 532 13.25 -3.83 -18.74
CA ASP A 532 14.40 -2.99 -19.11
C ASP A 532 15.68 -3.83 -19.13
N CYS A 533 15.88 -4.55 -20.24
CA CYS A 533 16.97 -5.52 -20.39
C CYS A 533 18.29 -4.86 -20.85
N THR A 534 18.77 -3.86 -20.10
CA THR A 534 19.96 -3.07 -20.43
C THR A 534 21.13 -3.34 -19.49
N LEU A 535 22.36 -3.11 -19.98
CA LEU A 535 23.58 -3.23 -19.18
C LEU A 535 23.60 -2.19 -18.06
N GLU A 536 23.13 -0.99 -18.36
CA GLU A 536 22.99 0.09 -17.39
C GLU A 536 22.09 -0.33 -16.22
N ARG A 537 20.95 -0.98 -16.52
CA ARG A 537 20.04 -1.47 -15.49
C ARG A 537 20.64 -2.61 -14.68
N LEU A 538 21.33 -3.55 -15.32
CA LEU A 538 22.04 -4.63 -14.63
C LEU A 538 23.14 -4.08 -13.71
N GLY A 539 23.92 -3.11 -14.18
CA GLY A 539 24.93 -2.41 -13.40
C GLY A 539 24.36 -1.69 -12.19
N GLN A 540 23.20 -1.03 -12.33
CA GLN A 540 22.48 -0.43 -11.20
C GLN A 540 22.05 -1.47 -10.17
N ILE A 541 21.44 -2.58 -10.60
CA ILE A 541 21.02 -3.67 -9.70
C ILE A 541 22.21 -4.17 -8.89
N PHE A 542 23.35 -4.39 -9.55
CA PHE A 542 24.56 -4.84 -8.86
C PHE A 542 25.11 -3.79 -7.88
N ARG A 543 25.23 -2.53 -8.31
CA ARG A 543 25.77 -1.44 -7.52
C ARG A 543 24.92 -1.12 -6.28
N GLU A 544 23.60 -1.07 -6.46
CA GLU A 544 22.68 -0.50 -5.47
C GLU A 544 22.01 -1.57 -4.59
N GLN A 545 21.98 -2.83 -5.04
CA GLN A 545 21.26 -3.91 -4.34
C GLN A 545 22.16 -5.11 -4.04
N VAL A 546 22.81 -5.69 -5.05
CA VAL A 546 23.55 -6.95 -4.87
C VAL A 546 24.84 -6.75 -4.07
N LEU A 547 25.69 -5.80 -4.45
CA LEU A 547 26.97 -5.57 -3.77
C LEU A 547 26.78 -5.10 -2.31
N PRO A 548 25.87 -4.14 -2.00
CA PRO A 548 25.58 -3.79 -0.61
C PRO A 548 25.08 -4.97 0.22
N LEU A 549 24.23 -5.84 -0.36
CA LEU A 549 23.77 -7.04 0.34
C LEU A 549 24.92 -8.03 0.61
N LEU A 550 25.84 -8.22 -0.35
CA LEU A 550 27.03 -9.03 -0.14
C LEU A 550 27.95 -8.42 0.94
N GLN A 551 28.05 -7.09 1.03
CA GLN A 551 28.80 -6.43 2.11
C GLN A 551 28.18 -6.68 3.48
N GLU A 552 26.86 -6.75 3.57
CA GLU A 552 26.15 -7.11 4.80
C GLU A 552 26.39 -8.58 5.18
N TYR A 553 26.30 -9.49 4.21
CA TYR A 553 26.52 -10.93 4.42
C TYR A 553 27.95 -11.26 4.82
N PHE A 554 28.92 -10.60 4.19
CA PHE A 554 30.35 -10.80 4.42
C PHE A 554 30.94 -9.56 5.09
N PHE A 555 30.38 -9.21 6.25
CA PHE A 555 30.82 -8.05 7.04
C PHE A 555 32.34 -8.09 7.27
N GLU A 556 33.02 -7.03 6.81
CA GLU A 556 34.49 -6.87 6.81
C GLU A 556 35.30 -7.93 6.01
N ASP A 557 34.64 -8.81 5.25
CA ASP A 557 35.29 -9.86 4.44
C ASP A 557 35.07 -9.68 2.93
N TRP A 558 35.74 -8.66 2.40
CA TRP A 558 35.75 -8.34 0.97
C TRP A 558 36.38 -9.43 0.09
N LEU A 559 37.23 -10.29 0.65
CA LEU A 559 37.85 -11.39 -0.09
C LEU A 559 36.80 -12.42 -0.52
N ARG A 560 35.85 -12.74 0.37
CA ARG A 560 34.72 -13.62 0.01
C ARG A 560 33.80 -12.98 -1.03
N ILE A 561 33.57 -11.67 -0.96
CA ILE A 561 32.82 -10.93 -2.00
C ILE A 561 33.55 -11.05 -3.35
N GLN A 562 34.87 -10.88 -3.36
CA GLN A 562 35.71 -11.05 -4.54
C GLN A 562 35.60 -12.47 -5.14
N TRP A 563 35.50 -13.51 -4.31
CA TRP A 563 35.30 -14.89 -4.76
C TRP A 563 33.91 -15.11 -5.37
N ILE A 564 32.86 -14.55 -4.77
CA ILE A 564 31.48 -14.65 -5.29
C ILE A 564 31.38 -14.00 -6.66
N LEU A 565 31.98 -12.83 -6.82
CA LEU A 565 32.01 -12.10 -8.09
C LEU A 565 33.05 -12.67 -9.08
N ASN A 566 33.86 -13.64 -8.66
CA ASN A 566 34.95 -14.23 -9.45
C ASN A 566 36.06 -13.24 -9.86
N ASP A 567 36.18 -12.12 -9.16
CA ASP A 567 37.08 -11.02 -9.53
C ASP A 567 38.56 -11.43 -9.49
N HIS A 568 38.97 -12.30 -8.56
CA HIS A 568 40.32 -12.85 -8.47
C HIS A 568 40.82 -13.59 -9.74
N ARG A 569 39.92 -13.89 -10.69
CA ARG A 569 40.23 -14.54 -11.97
C ARG A 569 40.03 -13.63 -13.18
N LYS A 570 39.56 -12.40 -12.98
CA LYS A 570 39.31 -11.43 -14.06
C LYS A 570 40.54 -10.56 -14.31
N ALA A 571 40.58 -9.93 -15.47
CA ALA A 571 41.46 -8.80 -15.70
C ALA A 571 41.08 -7.65 -14.74
N SER A 572 42.08 -6.87 -14.29
CA SER A 572 41.90 -5.82 -13.28
C SER A 572 40.73 -4.90 -13.61
N GLU A 573 40.66 -4.44 -14.85
CA GLU A 573 39.63 -3.52 -15.33
C GLU A 573 38.20 -4.09 -15.33
N ASN A 574 38.04 -5.41 -15.16
CA ASN A 574 36.75 -6.10 -15.11
C ASN A 574 36.39 -6.56 -13.68
N CYS A 575 37.27 -6.39 -12.70
CA CYS A 575 37.00 -6.69 -11.29
C CYS A 575 36.03 -5.65 -10.73
N PHE A 576 34.98 -6.07 -10.01
CA PHE A 576 34.12 -5.13 -9.28
C PHE A 576 34.77 -4.65 -7.98
N VAL A 577 35.49 -5.56 -7.31
CA VAL A 577 36.18 -5.30 -6.06
C VAL A 577 37.67 -5.61 -6.22
N GLU A 578 38.49 -4.61 -5.91
CA GLU A 578 39.94 -4.69 -6.02
C GLU A 578 40.61 -4.38 -4.68
N GLN A 579 41.72 -5.05 -4.43
CA GLN A 579 42.58 -4.77 -3.29
C GLN A 579 43.77 -3.94 -3.77
N ALA A 580 43.88 -2.69 -3.31
CA ALA A 580 45.04 -1.89 -3.66
C ALA A 580 46.25 -2.31 -2.82
N LEU A 581 47.43 -2.32 -3.44
CA LEU A 581 48.68 -2.43 -2.70
C LEU A 581 48.91 -1.12 -1.94
N PHE A 582 48.71 -1.15 -0.64
CA PHE A 582 48.92 0.01 0.22
C PHE A 582 50.41 0.18 0.49
N ASN A 583 51.00 1.31 0.08
CA ASN A 583 52.36 1.67 0.46
C ASN A 583 52.35 2.42 1.81
N SER A 584 52.46 1.66 2.91
CA SER A 584 52.45 2.20 4.27
C SER A 584 53.62 3.16 4.55
N GLU A 585 54.76 2.94 3.89
CA GLU A 585 55.97 3.75 4.05
C GLU A 585 55.72 5.21 3.61
N SER A 586 54.96 5.40 2.52
CA SER A 586 54.65 6.73 2.01
C SER A 586 53.75 7.58 2.91
N LEU A 587 52.94 6.94 3.78
CA LEU A 587 51.96 7.62 4.62
C LEU A 587 52.39 7.73 6.09
N PHE A 588 53.04 6.70 6.62
CA PHE A 588 53.42 6.59 8.04
C PHE A 588 54.92 6.52 8.28
N GLY A 589 55.74 6.46 7.23
CA GLY A 589 57.20 6.29 7.32
C GLY A 589 57.62 4.84 7.55
N ASP A 590 58.94 4.63 7.60
CA ASP A 590 59.63 3.35 7.74
C ASP A 590 59.47 2.68 9.12
N LYS A 591 59.05 3.44 10.13
CA LYS A 591 58.91 2.97 11.51
C LYS A 591 57.55 2.33 11.84
N VAL A 592 56.56 2.48 10.96
CA VAL A 592 55.20 1.95 11.18
C VAL A 592 55.00 0.72 10.28
N VAL A 593 55.12 -0.47 10.87
CA VAL A 593 54.86 -1.74 10.20
C VAL A 593 53.38 -2.09 10.38
N LEU A 594 52.58 -1.87 9.33
CA LEU A 594 51.21 -2.35 9.28
C LEU A 594 51.20 -3.80 8.78
N SER A 595 50.33 -4.65 9.34
CA SER A 595 50.13 -6.00 8.83
C SER A 595 49.47 -5.95 7.44
N SER A 596 49.75 -6.94 6.59
CA SER A 596 49.14 -7.11 5.27
C SER A 596 47.61 -7.29 5.30
N GLN A 597 47.02 -7.42 6.49
CA GLN A 597 45.58 -7.43 6.73
C GLN A 597 44.95 -6.03 6.60
N ASN A 598 45.74 -4.95 6.58
CA ASN A 598 45.26 -3.58 6.46
C ASN A 598 45.13 -3.08 5.01
N ASN A 599 45.18 -3.98 4.03
CA ASN A 599 45.01 -3.59 2.63
C ASN A 599 43.59 -3.07 2.39
N GLN A 600 43.50 -1.84 1.89
CA GLN A 600 42.23 -1.18 1.60
C GLN A 600 41.59 -1.78 0.34
N TRP A 601 40.29 -2.05 0.45
CA TRP A 601 39.46 -2.53 -0.64
C TRP A 601 38.75 -1.36 -1.31
N PHE A 602 38.62 -1.44 -2.63
CA PHE A 602 37.97 -0.42 -3.45
C PHE A 602 36.97 -1.07 -4.39
N ILE A 603 35.89 -0.32 -4.67
CA ILE A 603 34.90 -0.67 -5.67
C ILE A 603 35.31 0.00 -6.98
N ASN A 604 35.45 -0.79 -8.03
CA ASN A 604 35.71 -0.29 -9.38
C ASN A 604 34.38 0.06 -10.06
N GLU A 605 34.07 1.37 -10.09
CA GLU A 605 32.81 1.86 -10.64
C GLU A 605 32.65 1.61 -12.14
N ASP A 606 33.75 1.52 -12.89
CA ASP A 606 33.72 1.27 -14.33
C ASP A 606 33.33 -0.17 -14.65
N ALA A 607 33.57 -1.13 -13.74
CA ALA A 607 33.20 -2.54 -13.91
C ALA A 607 31.68 -2.75 -14.07
N PHE A 608 30.85 -1.94 -13.41
CA PHE A 608 29.39 -2.04 -13.56
C PHE A 608 28.88 -1.62 -14.95
N ALA A 609 29.72 -0.94 -15.73
CA ALA A 609 29.41 -0.53 -17.10
C ALA A 609 30.05 -1.45 -18.17
N ARG A 610 30.66 -2.57 -17.76
CA ARG A 610 31.35 -3.51 -18.66
C ARG A 610 30.64 -4.86 -18.66
N ILE A 611 30.23 -5.33 -19.84
CA ILE A 611 29.54 -6.63 -19.95
C ILE A 611 30.48 -7.79 -19.58
N GLU A 612 31.78 -7.63 -19.85
CA GLU A 612 32.86 -8.56 -19.53
C GLU A 612 32.95 -8.84 -18.03
N SER A 613 32.70 -7.82 -17.19
CA SER A 613 32.70 -7.97 -15.74
C SER A 613 31.64 -8.97 -15.27
N PHE A 614 30.46 -8.97 -15.91
CA PHE A 614 29.36 -9.88 -15.60
C PHE A 614 29.57 -11.28 -16.20
N TRP A 615 30.06 -11.37 -17.44
CA TRP A 615 30.47 -12.67 -18.02
C TRP A 615 31.51 -13.37 -17.16
N GLY A 616 32.48 -12.61 -16.66
CA GLY A 616 33.50 -13.11 -15.76
C GLY A 616 32.96 -13.67 -14.45
N ILE A 617 31.75 -13.29 -14.02
CA ILE A 617 31.08 -13.94 -12.87
C ILE A 617 30.71 -15.38 -13.24
N ILE A 618 30.15 -15.64 -14.41
CA ILE A 618 29.78 -16.99 -14.86
C ILE A 618 31.04 -17.82 -15.07
N ASP A 619 31.91 -17.35 -15.96
CA ASP A 619 33.23 -17.92 -16.21
C ASP A 619 34.15 -16.87 -16.84
N HIS A 620 35.30 -16.63 -16.20
CA HIS A 620 36.35 -15.72 -16.67
C HIS A 620 36.93 -16.07 -18.06
N GLN A 621 36.74 -17.29 -18.57
CA GLN A 621 37.17 -17.69 -19.92
C GLN A 621 36.13 -17.34 -20.99
N LEU A 622 34.89 -17.03 -20.60
CA LEU A 622 33.86 -16.58 -21.53
C LEU A 622 34.22 -15.18 -22.01
N VAL A 623 34.70 -15.12 -23.24
CA VAL A 623 34.88 -13.86 -23.96
C VAL A 623 33.53 -13.55 -24.61
N PRO A 624 32.97 -12.33 -24.46
CA PRO A 624 31.81 -11.94 -25.24
C PRO A 624 32.11 -12.19 -26.73
N PRO A 625 31.13 -12.64 -27.53
CA PRO A 625 31.35 -12.77 -28.96
C PRO A 625 31.93 -11.45 -29.47
N LYS A 626 33.01 -11.52 -30.27
CA LYS A 626 33.67 -10.34 -30.82
C LYS A 626 32.62 -9.53 -31.59
N VAL A 627 32.10 -8.53 -30.92
CA VAL A 627 31.24 -7.48 -31.45
C VAL A 627 32.01 -6.87 -32.63
N GLN A 628 31.41 -6.87 -33.82
CA GLN A 628 32.09 -6.38 -35.02
C GLN A 628 32.65 -4.98 -34.76
N GLU A 629 33.92 -4.79 -35.10
CA GLU A 629 34.64 -3.55 -34.84
C GLU A 629 33.98 -2.39 -35.61
N SER A 630 33.24 -1.52 -34.93
CA SER A 630 32.66 -0.35 -35.57
C SER A 630 33.67 0.81 -35.56
N ILE A 631 34.11 1.21 -36.76
CA ILE A 631 34.63 2.55 -37.05
C ILE A 631 35.74 3.03 -36.08
N GLY A 632 36.96 2.51 -36.25
CA GLY A 632 38.18 3.09 -35.68
C GLY A 632 38.81 4.15 -36.58
N ALA A 633 39.53 5.13 -35.99
CA ALA A 633 40.32 6.13 -36.70
C ALA A 633 41.75 6.19 -36.11
N GLU A 634 42.76 6.49 -36.93
CA GLU A 634 44.18 6.46 -36.53
C GLU A 634 44.89 7.77 -36.90
N LYS A 635 45.70 8.29 -35.97
CA LYS A 635 46.60 9.43 -36.20
C LYS A 635 47.82 9.34 -35.31
N ASP A 636 49.01 9.58 -35.86
CA ASP A 636 50.29 9.63 -35.14
C ASP A 636 50.59 8.38 -34.28
N GLY A 637 50.20 7.20 -34.77
CA GLY A 637 50.37 5.92 -34.06
C GLY A 637 49.43 5.72 -32.88
N ILE A 638 48.39 6.57 -32.76
CA ILE A 638 47.30 6.46 -31.80
C ILE A 638 46.02 6.08 -32.56
N GLN A 639 45.45 4.93 -32.21
CA GLN A 639 44.21 4.43 -32.77
C GLN A 639 43.08 4.64 -31.75
N VAL A 640 41.98 5.25 -32.18
CA VAL A 640 40.77 5.40 -31.35
C VAL A 640 39.66 4.59 -32.00
N ARG A 641 39.05 3.67 -31.26
CA ARG A 641 37.94 2.83 -31.75
C ARG A 641 36.76 2.84 -30.80
N GLN A 642 35.57 2.74 -31.39
CA GLN A 642 34.32 2.60 -30.66
C GLN A 642 33.79 1.18 -30.85
N LEU A 643 33.56 0.45 -29.77
CA LEU A 643 32.89 -0.86 -29.84
C LEU A 643 31.38 -0.63 -30.08
N GLU A 644 30.61 -1.62 -30.57
CA GLU A 644 29.13 -1.42 -30.70
C GLU A 644 28.45 -1.23 -29.32
N SER A 645 29.08 -1.67 -28.23
CA SER A 645 28.69 -1.31 -26.85
C SER A 645 28.80 0.20 -26.56
N GLY A 646 29.51 0.93 -27.42
CA GLY A 646 29.85 2.34 -27.33
C GLY A 646 31.02 2.65 -26.41
N THR A 647 31.74 1.64 -25.92
CA THR A 647 33.02 1.84 -25.23
C THR A 647 34.06 2.42 -26.19
N ILE A 648 34.86 3.38 -25.70
CA ILE A 648 35.97 3.99 -26.45
C ILE A 648 37.29 3.42 -25.96
N GLU A 649 38.04 2.85 -26.88
CA GLU A 649 39.42 2.40 -26.64
C GLU A 649 40.42 3.30 -27.39
N VAL A 650 41.51 3.65 -26.70
CA VAL A 650 42.64 4.36 -27.28
C VAL A 650 43.84 3.44 -27.24
N LEU A 651 44.41 3.12 -28.39
CA LEU A 651 45.58 2.27 -28.53
C LEU A 651 46.79 3.08 -28.97
N LYS A 652 47.97 2.80 -28.41
CA LYS A 652 49.25 3.33 -28.88
C LYS A 652 50.19 2.16 -29.14
N SER A 653 50.74 2.06 -30.35
CA SER A 653 51.55 0.91 -30.78
C SER A 653 50.86 -0.44 -30.54
N GLY A 654 49.54 -0.51 -30.76
CA GLY A 654 48.74 -1.73 -30.61
C GLY A 654 48.37 -2.13 -29.18
N LYS A 655 48.71 -1.33 -28.16
CA LYS A 655 48.32 -1.55 -26.75
C LYS A 655 47.30 -0.52 -26.29
N ILE A 656 46.26 -0.95 -25.57
CA ILE A 656 45.27 -0.06 -24.96
C ILE A 656 45.96 0.83 -23.92
N VAL A 657 45.66 2.13 -23.96
CA VAL A 657 46.21 3.14 -23.05
C VAL A 657 45.11 3.64 -22.12
N SER A 658 45.37 3.53 -20.81
CA SER A 658 44.52 4.05 -19.74
C SER A 658 45.34 4.97 -18.82
N PRO A 659 44.82 6.14 -18.40
CA PRO A 659 43.51 6.70 -18.75
C PRO A 659 43.48 7.22 -20.19
N SER A 660 42.39 6.96 -20.90
CA SER A 660 42.20 7.36 -22.30
C SER A 660 41.80 8.83 -22.47
N LYS A 661 41.13 9.43 -21.46
CA LYS A 661 40.58 10.80 -21.51
C LYS A 661 41.62 11.91 -21.78
N PRO A 662 42.84 11.91 -21.21
CA PRO A 662 43.86 12.92 -21.52
C PRO A 662 44.32 12.91 -22.99
N ILE A 663 44.44 11.72 -23.58
CA ILE A 663 44.85 11.55 -24.98
C ILE A 663 43.73 12.02 -25.91
N LEU A 664 42.49 11.67 -25.59
CA LEU A 664 41.31 12.15 -26.32
C LEU A 664 41.16 13.67 -26.26
N ARG A 665 41.46 14.32 -25.12
CA ARG A 665 41.46 15.79 -25.00
C ARG A 665 42.52 16.43 -25.89
N LYS A 666 43.73 15.85 -25.95
CA LYS A 666 44.80 16.33 -26.81
C LYS A 666 44.41 16.24 -28.29
N LEU A 667 43.88 15.08 -28.72
CA LEU A 667 43.40 14.87 -30.08
C LEU A 667 42.23 15.81 -30.43
N ALA A 668 41.32 16.07 -29.49
CA ALA A 668 40.23 17.02 -29.68
C ALA A 668 40.72 18.46 -29.88
N ALA A 669 41.70 18.91 -29.08
CA ALA A 669 42.29 20.24 -29.19
C ALA A 669 43.01 20.44 -30.53
N GLU A 670 43.72 19.43 -31.02
CA GLU A 670 44.42 19.46 -32.32
C GLU A 670 43.47 19.58 -33.52
N HIS A 671 42.19 19.21 -33.37
CA HIS A 671 41.17 19.30 -34.42
C HIS A 671 40.12 20.38 -34.14
N GLY A 672 40.36 21.26 -33.16
CA GLY A 672 39.46 22.37 -32.83
C GLY A 672 38.08 21.93 -32.33
N LEU A 673 37.96 20.71 -31.78
CA LEU A 673 36.70 20.18 -31.28
C LEU A 673 36.34 20.78 -29.91
N THR A 674 35.05 21.03 -29.69
CA THR A 674 34.56 21.37 -28.36
C THR A 674 34.65 20.16 -27.44
N THR A 675 35.06 20.38 -26.19
CA THR A 675 35.11 19.35 -25.14
C THR A 675 33.91 19.43 -24.19
N HIS A 676 32.94 20.29 -24.50
CA HIS A 676 31.79 20.60 -23.66
C HIS A 676 30.50 20.57 -24.48
N HIS A 677 29.41 20.14 -23.86
CA HIS A 677 28.06 20.28 -24.40
C HIS A 677 27.65 21.77 -24.43
N ALA A 678 26.62 22.10 -25.22
CA ALA A 678 26.02 23.44 -25.25
C ALA A 678 25.52 23.93 -23.87
N SER A 679 25.29 23.00 -22.93
CA SER A 679 24.93 23.27 -21.54
C SER A 679 26.12 23.61 -20.62
N GLY A 680 27.36 23.60 -21.13
CA GLY A 680 28.58 23.86 -20.36
C GLY A 680 29.16 22.65 -19.61
N ARG A 681 28.54 21.46 -19.70
CA ARG A 681 29.06 20.22 -19.10
C ARG A 681 30.15 19.59 -19.97
N GLU A 682 31.25 19.14 -19.37
CA GLU A 682 32.34 18.47 -20.09
C GLU A 682 31.92 17.09 -20.64
N PHE A 683 32.43 16.72 -21.82
CA PHE A 683 32.26 15.39 -22.41
C PHE A 683 32.89 14.29 -21.54
N ASN A 684 32.16 13.18 -21.39
CA ASN A 684 32.72 11.93 -20.87
C ASN A 684 33.57 11.23 -21.97
N THR A 685 34.28 10.17 -21.59
CA THR A 685 35.18 9.43 -22.51
C THR A 685 34.46 8.94 -23.77
N ARG A 686 33.19 8.54 -23.66
CA ARG A 686 32.35 8.07 -24.76
C ARG A 686 32.02 9.17 -25.76
N HIS A 687 31.50 10.31 -25.29
CA HIS A 687 31.16 11.46 -26.13
C HIS A 687 32.41 12.09 -26.76
N LEU A 688 33.48 12.25 -25.98
CA LEU A 688 34.74 12.82 -26.46
C LEU A 688 35.40 11.89 -27.50
N GLY A 689 35.38 10.58 -27.26
CA GLY A 689 35.89 9.58 -28.20
C GLY A 689 35.14 9.55 -29.52
N ALA A 690 33.80 9.56 -29.49
CA ALA A 690 32.98 9.60 -30.69
C ALA A 690 33.24 10.88 -31.52
N ALA A 691 33.35 12.04 -30.88
CA ALA A 691 33.68 13.30 -31.55
C ALA A 691 35.06 13.26 -32.22
N VAL A 692 36.07 12.71 -31.52
CA VAL A 692 37.43 12.52 -32.06
C VAL A 692 37.42 11.54 -33.24
N ILE A 693 36.69 10.43 -33.15
CA ILE A 693 36.55 9.46 -34.25
C ILE A 693 35.93 10.12 -35.49
N SER A 694 34.86 10.92 -35.31
CA SER A 694 34.22 11.64 -36.42
C SER A 694 35.17 12.62 -37.11
N ALA A 695 35.90 13.42 -36.32
CA ALA A 695 36.85 14.40 -36.85
C ALA A 695 38.02 13.75 -37.59
N LEU A 696 38.56 12.65 -37.06
CA LEU A 696 39.66 11.92 -37.69
C LEU A 696 39.26 11.23 -39.00
N LYS A 697 37.97 10.93 -39.19
CA LYS A 697 37.44 10.34 -40.43
C LYS A 697 37.09 11.35 -41.51
N GLY A 698 37.26 12.65 -41.26
CA GLY A 698 36.89 13.71 -42.20
C GLY A 698 35.38 13.84 -42.40
N VAL A 699 34.57 13.23 -41.53
CA VAL A 699 33.12 13.45 -41.50
C VAL A 699 32.89 14.64 -40.57
N THR A 700 32.85 15.84 -41.16
CA THR A 700 32.26 16.99 -40.48
C THR A 700 30.82 16.62 -40.10
N ALA A 701 30.53 16.65 -38.81
CA ALA A 701 29.18 16.47 -38.27
C ALA A 701 28.21 17.52 -38.81
#